data_AF-A0A8C3C8M4-F1
#
_entry.id   AF-A0A8C3C8M4-F1
#
_cell.length_a   1.000
_cell.length_b   1.000
_cell.length_c   1.000
_cell.angle_alpha   90.00
_cell.angle_beta   90.00
_cell.angle_gamma   90.00
#
_symmetry.space_group_name_H-M   'P 1'
#
loop_
_entity.id
_entity.type
_entity.pdbx_description
1 polymer ?
#
loop_
_entity_poly.entity_id
_entity_poly.type
_entity_poly.pdbx_seq_one_letter_code
_entity_poly.pdbx_strand_id
1 'polypeptide(L)'
;MPAKGKYFFNENDDCRITDPLYEKYRYTSQQHPLLLLLLFIAIIFWTILIIIFFVKDDTNMHLAFIIAVCAVLVIFAVMYLLLCIESLFRRWLTLFGVMIWICFLTIGYIPLLERENDFLAWEQVPFFLFIIFTVYTMLPFGMRDAVIISVLSALSHIIVLSVLSKDSQADKKSLLFQVLANAVIFLCGNLMGAFHKRQMQVASWDLYRYTLKCIQVRMKLKIEKRQQENLLLSILPAHISMEMKLAIIERLKETNDNRQMHDNNFHSLYVKRHQNVSILYADIVGFTRLASDCSPKELVVMLNELFGKFDQIAKENECMRIKILGDCYYCVSGLPVSLPVHARNCVKMGLDMCEAIKQVREATGVDINMRVGIHSGNVLCGVIGLRKWQYDVWSHDVSLANRMESAGVPGRVHITEATLNHLGKAYEVEEGNGHLRDPYLESMNIKTYLVVDPRSKQCVSNNHLPKTRVNDGLKMRASVRMTRYLESWGAARPFAHLNHRESVSSDSSISQGRKRKEIPLCSTGRQRTSDRNSSQKGRIEEDIYDEMMSTIEGLSSTNPWCSKSDDFYGFSLIFAEPGLEKEYRTIPILKLKSYFACASFVFFCIFLIQMFIMPKTAKLGISFGVVAIIIVLILLVCFAEKCMKHCSERWLFLRHLCAISEKVETMPLLRLPLAVITIGALLIIAIFNLTTGKNSTANFTRSNYVNGTIYPENQSFGNTTEYFAEKTYYAYCCILGFIACSVFLQMSFELKVLLLSIAVTVYLFIFNTLPEPWNLSLSVNNTRLSIEEPRIMVNIYLVLFYVTLILLAKQIDYYCRLDCLWKNKFKKEHEQFETMENVNRLLLENVLPAHVAAYFIGEKRNEDWYHQSYDCVCVMFASVPDFKVFYTECDVNKEGLECLRLLNEIIADFDELLLKPKFSGVEKIKTIGSTYMAAAGLSVTPGQENNQDKERQHAHIGIMVEYGIALMSKLDGINRHSFNNFRLRIGINHGPVIAGVIGARKPQYDIWGNTVNVASRMESTGELGKIQVTEETSRILQELGYSCECRGLINVKGKGELRTYFVCTETAKFQGIGLN
;
A
#
# COMPACT_ATOMS: atom_id res chain seq x y z
N MET A 1 -5.71 19.91 4.68
CA MET A 1 -5.69 19.63 3.23
C MET A 1 -4.91 18.34 3.03
N PRO A 2 -5.51 17.25 2.51
CA PRO A 2 -4.78 16.01 2.30
C PRO A 2 -3.74 16.24 1.20
N ALA A 3 -2.52 15.80 1.44
CA ALA A 3 -1.41 15.96 0.53
C ALA A 3 -1.75 15.22 -0.78
N LYS A 4 -1.99 15.99 -1.86
CA LYS A 4 -2.10 15.43 -3.20
C LYS A 4 -0.83 14.63 -3.51
N GLY A 5 -0.96 13.31 -3.51
CA GLY A 5 -0.24 12.37 -4.37
C GLY A 5 1.28 12.47 -4.41
N LYS A 6 1.99 12.19 -3.31
CA LYS A 6 3.43 11.87 -3.36
C LYS A 6 3.75 10.55 -4.08
N TYR A 7 2.73 9.72 -4.35
CA TYR A 7 2.88 8.41 -4.98
C TYR A 7 2.25 8.30 -6.37
N PHE A 8 1.68 9.39 -6.91
CA PHE A 8 1.29 9.43 -8.33
C PHE A 8 2.53 9.76 -9.16
N PHE A 9 3.30 8.71 -9.48
CA PHE A 9 4.47 8.82 -10.35
C PHE A 9 4.10 8.96 -11.83
N ASN A 10 4.93 9.74 -12.53
CA ASN A 10 4.92 10.02 -13.97
C ASN A 10 4.47 8.82 -14.83
N GLU A 11 3.53 9.08 -15.75
CA GLU A 11 3.00 8.11 -16.71
C GLU A 11 4.01 7.66 -17.80
N ASN A 12 5.23 8.20 -17.79
CA ASN A 12 6.22 7.98 -18.83
C ASN A 12 7.20 6.87 -18.46
N ASP A 13 6.75 5.61 -18.55
CA ASP A 13 7.63 4.48 -18.88
C ASP A 13 6.82 3.48 -19.71
N ASP A 14 7.01 3.56 -21.03
CA ASP A 14 6.53 2.62 -22.03
C ASP A 14 7.31 1.30 -21.90
N CYS A 15 6.90 0.46 -20.95
CA CYS A 15 7.37 -0.91 -20.87
C CYS A 15 6.85 -1.68 -22.09
N ARG A 16 7.79 -2.13 -22.95
CA ARG A 16 7.52 -2.87 -24.18
C ARG A 16 6.74 -4.16 -23.90
N ILE A 17 5.96 -4.56 -24.90
CA ILE A 17 4.87 -5.57 -24.98
C ILE A 17 5.26 -7.04 -24.60
N THR A 18 6.37 -7.31 -23.93
CA THR A 18 6.80 -8.68 -23.61
C THR A 18 7.16 -8.84 -22.13
N ASP A 19 6.17 -8.69 -21.25
CA ASP A 19 6.32 -9.11 -19.85
C ASP A 19 5.83 -10.57 -19.73
N PRO A 20 6.71 -11.54 -19.40
CA PRO A 20 6.31 -12.95 -19.24
C PRO A 20 5.23 -13.14 -18.17
N LEU A 21 5.13 -12.21 -17.21
CA LEU A 21 4.06 -12.20 -16.21
C LEU A 21 2.69 -11.88 -16.81
N TYR A 22 2.62 -11.01 -17.82
CA TYR A 22 1.36 -10.72 -18.51
C TYR A 22 0.88 -11.92 -19.32
N GLU A 23 1.79 -12.62 -20.01
CA GLU A 23 1.45 -13.85 -20.71
C GLU A 23 0.90 -14.90 -19.73
N LYS A 24 1.58 -15.11 -18.59
CA LYS A 24 1.10 -16.00 -17.52
C LYS A 24 -0.30 -15.58 -17.01
N TYR A 25 -0.51 -14.31 -16.72
CA TYR A 25 -1.81 -13.78 -16.27
C TYR A 25 -2.91 -14.01 -17.31
N ARG A 26 -2.64 -13.69 -18.57
CA ARG A 26 -3.60 -13.84 -19.69
C ARG A 26 -4.02 -15.29 -19.89
N TYR A 27 -3.07 -16.23 -19.80
CA TYR A 27 -3.33 -17.66 -20.00
C TYR A 27 -4.14 -18.26 -18.85
N THR A 28 -3.70 -18.03 -17.61
CA THR A 28 -4.31 -18.65 -16.43
C THR A 28 -5.64 -17.99 -16.07
N SER A 29 -5.69 -16.66 -16.03
CA SER A 29 -6.89 -15.96 -15.55
C SER A 29 -7.99 -15.90 -16.60
N GLN A 30 -7.67 -15.62 -17.87
CA GLN A 30 -8.67 -15.27 -18.90
C GLN A 30 -8.96 -16.40 -19.90
N GLN A 31 -7.94 -17.03 -20.47
CA GLN A 31 -8.13 -17.98 -21.58
C GLN A 31 -8.54 -19.40 -21.15
N HIS A 32 -8.07 -19.85 -19.99
CA HIS A 32 -8.44 -21.16 -19.43
C HIS A 32 -9.96 -21.36 -19.26
N PRO A 33 -10.70 -20.46 -18.56
CA PRO A 33 -12.15 -20.64 -18.39
C PRO A 33 -12.94 -20.49 -19.70
N LEU A 34 -12.51 -19.63 -20.62
CA LEU A 34 -13.15 -19.47 -21.93
C LEU A 34 -13.02 -20.73 -22.80
N LEU A 35 -11.87 -21.40 -22.75
CA LEU A 35 -11.64 -22.63 -23.51
C LEU A 35 -12.45 -23.81 -22.94
N LEU A 36 -12.50 -23.94 -21.61
CA LEU A 36 -13.34 -24.93 -20.94
C LEU A 36 -14.82 -24.72 -21.29
N LEU A 37 -15.27 -23.47 -21.29
CA LEU A 37 -16.63 -23.10 -21.67
C LEU A 37 -16.94 -23.48 -23.14
N LEU A 38 -16.01 -23.20 -24.06
CA LEU A 38 -16.17 -23.53 -25.47
C LEU A 38 -16.31 -25.04 -25.68
N LEU A 39 -15.45 -25.85 -25.04
CA LEU A 39 -15.53 -27.31 -25.13
C LEU A 39 -16.82 -27.85 -24.52
N PHE A 40 -17.25 -27.30 -23.39
CA PHE A 40 -18.53 -27.67 -22.77
C PHE A 40 -19.70 -27.41 -23.72
N ILE A 41 -19.75 -26.23 -24.34
CA ILE A 41 -20.78 -25.88 -25.35
C ILE A 41 -20.69 -26.83 -26.56
N ALA A 42 -19.49 -27.09 -27.07
CA ALA A 42 -19.29 -27.95 -28.23
C ALA A 42 -19.77 -29.40 -27.95
N ILE A 43 -19.42 -29.97 -26.79
CA ILE A 43 -19.84 -31.32 -26.39
C ILE A 43 -21.37 -31.40 -26.30
N ILE A 44 -22.03 -30.40 -25.70
CA ILE A 44 -23.50 -30.36 -25.61
C ILE A 44 -24.13 -30.23 -27.00
N PHE A 45 -23.60 -29.35 -27.85
CA PHE A 45 -24.13 -29.12 -29.18
C PHE A 45 -24.08 -30.39 -30.05
N TRP A 46 -22.92 -31.06 -30.09
CA TRP A 46 -22.74 -32.26 -30.90
C TRP A 46 -23.51 -33.47 -30.35
N THR A 47 -23.66 -33.61 -29.03
CA THR A 47 -24.49 -34.67 -28.44
C THR A 47 -25.98 -34.49 -28.76
N ILE A 48 -26.50 -33.25 -28.68
CA ILE A 48 -27.88 -32.94 -29.09
C ILE A 48 -28.08 -33.26 -30.58
N LEU A 49 -27.12 -32.88 -31.42
CA LEU A 49 -27.19 -33.14 -32.86
C LEU A 49 -27.25 -34.65 -33.15
N ILE A 50 -26.42 -35.47 -32.49
CA ILE A 50 -26.47 -36.94 -32.57
C ILE A 50 -27.84 -37.48 -32.13
N ILE A 51 -28.40 -37.00 -31.02
CA ILE A 51 -29.71 -37.44 -30.53
C ILE A 51 -30.80 -37.16 -31.58
N ILE A 52 -30.77 -35.99 -32.22
CA ILE A 52 -31.73 -35.63 -33.27
C ILE A 52 -31.61 -36.57 -34.48
N PHE A 53 -30.39 -36.95 -34.87
CA PHE A 53 -30.17 -37.92 -35.95
C PHE A 53 -30.69 -39.31 -35.62
N PHE A 54 -30.52 -39.79 -34.38
CA PHE A 54 -31.07 -41.08 -33.94
C PHE A 54 -32.59 -41.09 -33.89
N VAL A 55 -33.23 -39.98 -33.48
CA VAL A 55 -34.69 -39.89 -33.39
C VAL A 55 -35.37 -39.87 -34.77
N LYS A 56 -34.67 -39.41 -35.81
CA LYS A 56 -35.22 -39.33 -37.18
C LYS A 56 -35.09 -40.62 -38.02
N ASP A 57 -34.49 -41.68 -37.47
CA ASP A 57 -34.40 -43.03 -38.09
C ASP A 57 -33.72 -43.09 -39.47
N ASP A 58 -32.78 -42.17 -39.75
CA ASP A 58 -32.12 -41.99 -41.05
C ASP A 58 -30.67 -42.56 -41.08
N THR A 59 -30.45 -43.65 -40.34
CA THR A 59 -29.11 -44.11 -39.91
C THR A 59 -28.22 -44.66 -41.02
N ASN A 60 -28.81 -45.18 -42.11
CA ASN A 60 -28.06 -45.84 -43.18
C ASN A 60 -27.48 -44.87 -44.24
N MET A 61 -28.00 -43.65 -44.35
CA MET A 61 -27.57 -42.67 -45.38
C MET A 61 -26.43 -41.74 -44.90
N HIS A 62 -26.20 -41.63 -43.58
CA HIS A 62 -25.27 -40.66 -42.97
C HIS A 62 -24.26 -41.28 -42.00
N LEU A 63 -23.88 -42.55 -42.25
CA LEU A 63 -23.01 -43.30 -41.35
C LEU A 63 -21.62 -42.67 -41.18
N ALA A 64 -21.03 -42.10 -42.25
CA ALA A 64 -19.70 -41.49 -42.19
C ALA A 64 -19.72 -40.17 -41.39
N PHE A 65 -20.77 -39.35 -41.53
CA PHE A 65 -21.00 -38.18 -40.69
C PHE A 65 -21.12 -38.52 -39.20
N ILE A 66 -21.93 -39.53 -38.84
CA ILE A 66 -22.09 -39.94 -37.43
C ILE A 66 -20.76 -40.43 -36.84
N ILE A 67 -20.00 -41.25 -37.58
CA ILE A 67 -18.68 -41.74 -37.14
C ILE A 67 -17.72 -40.58 -36.89
N ALA A 68 -17.69 -39.59 -37.79
CA ALA A 68 -16.79 -38.46 -37.65
C ALA A 68 -17.17 -37.53 -36.47
N VAL A 69 -18.46 -37.27 -36.24
CA VAL A 69 -18.91 -36.47 -35.07
C VAL A 69 -18.59 -37.21 -33.76
N CYS A 70 -18.79 -38.53 -33.70
CA CYS A 70 -18.40 -39.35 -32.55
C CYS A 70 -16.88 -39.30 -32.29
N ALA A 71 -16.06 -39.39 -33.33
CA ALA A 71 -14.59 -39.30 -33.19
C ALA A 71 -14.16 -37.94 -32.63
N VAL A 72 -14.75 -36.83 -33.12
CA VAL A 72 -14.44 -35.49 -32.62
C VAL A 72 -14.94 -35.28 -31.19
N LEU A 73 -16.08 -35.84 -30.81
CA LEU A 73 -16.58 -35.80 -29.43
C LEU A 73 -15.60 -36.47 -28.44
N VAL A 74 -15.01 -37.61 -28.82
CA VAL A 74 -13.98 -38.27 -28.01
C VAL A 74 -12.75 -37.37 -27.87
N ILE A 75 -12.31 -36.72 -28.96
CA ILE A 75 -11.20 -35.77 -28.93
C ILE A 75 -11.52 -34.59 -27.99
N PHE A 76 -12.70 -34.00 -28.07
CA PHE A 76 -13.12 -32.91 -27.19
C PHE A 76 -13.25 -33.32 -25.73
N ALA A 77 -13.73 -34.53 -25.44
CA ALA A 77 -13.81 -35.06 -24.07
C ALA A 77 -12.41 -35.28 -23.46
N VAL A 78 -11.48 -35.86 -24.23
CA VAL A 78 -10.08 -36.04 -23.81
C VAL A 78 -9.42 -34.68 -23.60
N MET A 79 -9.62 -33.72 -24.50
CA MET A 79 -9.10 -32.37 -24.34
C MET A 79 -9.67 -31.67 -23.11
N TYR A 80 -10.97 -31.83 -22.81
CA TYR A 80 -11.61 -31.28 -21.61
C TYR A 80 -10.96 -31.83 -20.33
N LEU A 81 -10.73 -33.15 -20.26
CA LEU A 81 -10.03 -33.78 -19.13
C LEU A 81 -8.58 -33.30 -18.99
N LEU A 82 -7.84 -33.15 -20.10
CA LEU A 82 -6.48 -32.62 -20.08
C LEU A 82 -6.44 -31.15 -19.62
N LEU A 83 -7.46 -30.37 -19.93
CA LEU A 83 -7.59 -28.97 -19.52
C LEU A 83 -7.88 -28.79 -18.02
N CYS A 84 -8.45 -29.81 -17.38
CA CYS A 84 -8.56 -29.85 -15.92
C CYS A 84 -7.18 -30.01 -15.23
N ILE A 85 -6.15 -30.45 -15.96
CA ILE A 85 -4.78 -30.57 -15.47
C ILE A 85 -4.02 -29.29 -15.82
N GLU A 86 -3.98 -28.35 -14.88
CA GLU A 86 -3.46 -26.98 -15.07
C GLU A 86 -1.98 -26.93 -15.54
N SER A 87 -1.18 -27.94 -15.18
CA SER A 87 0.25 -28.02 -15.51
C SER A 87 0.55 -28.32 -16.98
N LEU A 88 -0.27 -29.15 -17.63
CA LEU A 88 -0.09 -29.54 -19.05
C LEU A 88 -0.64 -28.46 -20.00
N PHE A 89 -1.72 -27.80 -19.59
CA PHE A 89 -2.35 -26.71 -20.32
C PHE A 89 -1.38 -25.59 -20.70
N ARG A 90 -0.56 -25.15 -19.75
CA ARG A 90 0.31 -23.97 -19.88
C ARG A 90 1.30 -24.06 -21.05
N ARG A 91 1.76 -25.27 -21.38
CA ARG A 91 2.80 -25.50 -22.40
C ARG A 91 2.23 -25.74 -23.80
N TRP A 92 1.01 -26.26 -23.92
CA TRP A 92 0.44 -26.74 -25.18
C TRP A 92 -0.83 -25.99 -25.60
N LEU A 93 -1.10 -24.83 -25.00
CA LEU A 93 -2.35 -24.08 -25.18
C LEU A 93 -2.68 -23.71 -26.64
N THR A 94 -1.72 -23.13 -27.35
CA THR A 94 -1.92 -22.75 -28.76
C THR A 94 -2.18 -23.97 -29.63
N LEU A 95 -1.53 -25.09 -29.34
CA LEU A 95 -1.72 -26.35 -30.03
C LEU A 95 -3.12 -26.92 -29.78
N PHE A 96 -3.63 -26.87 -28.54
CA PHE A 96 -5.03 -27.21 -28.26
C PHE A 96 -6.01 -26.31 -29.05
N GLY A 97 -5.72 -25.01 -29.14
CA GLY A 97 -6.53 -24.09 -29.94
C GLY A 97 -6.56 -24.47 -31.43
N VAL A 98 -5.41 -24.82 -32.02
CA VAL A 98 -5.32 -25.25 -33.42
C VAL A 98 -6.06 -26.58 -33.64
N MET A 99 -5.94 -27.53 -32.71
CA MET A 99 -6.65 -28.81 -32.79
C MET A 99 -8.18 -28.64 -32.79
N ILE A 100 -8.71 -27.77 -31.91
CA ILE A 100 -10.15 -27.46 -31.89
C ILE A 100 -10.59 -26.84 -33.21
N TRP A 101 -9.81 -25.89 -33.74
CA TRP A 101 -10.12 -25.25 -35.02
C TRP A 101 -10.16 -26.25 -36.19
N ILE A 102 -9.17 -27.15 -36.28
CA ILE A 102 -9.16 -28.22 -37.29
C ILE A 102 -10.39 -29.11 -37.14
N CYS A 103 -10.72 -29.54 -35.92
CA CYS A 103 -11.91 -30.37 -35.66
C CYS A 103 -13.21 -29.69 -36.10
N PHE A 104 -13.36 -28.39 -35.86
CA PHE A 104 -14.53 -27.65 -36.33
C PHE A 104 -14.58 -27.57 -37.86
N LEU A 105 -13.46 -27.30 -38.54
CA LEU A 105 -13.42 -27.30 -40.00
C LEU A 105 -13.75 -28.69 -40.59
N THR A 106 -13.20 -29.77 -40.02
CA THR A 106 -13.47 -31.12 -40.51
C THR A 106 -14.95 -31.45 -40.44
N ILE A 107 -15.62 -31.15 -39.32
CA ILE A 107 -17.07 -31.41 -39.22
C ILE A 107 -17.88 -30.52 -40.16
N GLY A 108 -17.45 -29.27 -40.39
CA GLY A 108 -18.12 -28.37 -41.32
C GLY A 108 -18.17 -28.88 -42.77
N TYR A 109 -17.13 -29.60 -43.21
CA TYR A 109 -17.02 -30.09 -44.59
C TYR A 109 -17.56 -31.51 -44.81
N ILE A 110 -17.72 -32.35 -43.78
CA ILE A 110 -18.18 -33.73 -43.98
C ILE A 110 -19.60 -33.81 -44.60
N PRO A 111 -20.60 -33.02 -44.17
CA PRO A 111 -21.91 -33.00 -44.82
C PRO A 111 -21.86 -32.60 -46.31
N LEU A 112 -20.81 -31.86 -46.71
CA LEU A 112 -20.61 -31.43 -48.08
C LEU A 112 -20.13 -32.58 -48.98
N LEU A 113 -19.29 -33.46 -48.44
CA LEU A 113 -18.64 -34.54 -49.19
C LEU A 113 -19.57 -35.74 -49.43
N GLU A 114 -20.61 -35.91 -48.60
CA GLU A 114 -21.58 -37.02 -48.74
C GLU A 114 -22.65 -36.77 -49.83
N ARG A 115 -22.88 -35.52 -50.27
CA ARG A 115 -24.00 -35.16 -51.17
C ARG A 115 -23.47 -34.85 -52.59
N GLU A 116 -23.42 -35.87 -53.46
CA GLU A 116 -22.80 -35.77 -54.81
C GLU A 116 -23.58 -34.95 -55.85
N ASN A 117 -24.88 -34.63 -55.69
CA ASN A 117 -25.68 -34.04 -56.79
C ASN A 117 -26.63 -32.86 -56.45
N ASP A 118 -26.91 -32.52 -55.20
CA ASP A 118 -27.83 -31.41 -54.84
C ASP A 118 -27.20 -30.50 -53.77
N PHE A 119 -26.52 -29.44 -54.19
CA PHE A 119 -25.82 -28.52 -53.30
C PHE A 119 -26.57 -27.18 -53.15
N LEU A 120 -26.85 -26.78 -51.90
CA LEU A 120 -27.52 -25.52 -51.55
C LEU A 120 -26.53 -24.56 -50.87
N ALA A 121 -26.30 -23.39 -51.48
CA ALA A 121 -25.28 -22.40 -51.08
C ALA A 121 -25.44 -21.77 -49.68
N TRP A 122 -26.48 -22.13 -48.93
CA TRP A 122 -26.89 -21.51 -47.67
C TRP A 122 -26.68 -22.43 -46.45
N GLU A 123 -26.72 -23.76 -46.59
CA GLU A 123 -26.83 -24.69 -45.43
C GLU A 123 -25.69 -24.59 -44.39
N GLN A 124 -24.47 -24.21 -44.79
CA GLN A 124 -23.27 -24.26 -43.92
C GLN A 124 -22.82 -22.88 -43.40
N VAL A 125 -23.39 -21.78 -43.88
CA VAL A 125 -22.94 -20.41 -43.58
C VAL A 125 -22.95 -20.07 -42.08
N PRO A 126 -24.00 -20.41 -41.28
CA PRO A 126 -24.03 -20.15 -39.83
C PRO A 126 -22.92 -20.84 -39.05
N PHE A 127 -22.56 -22.05 -39.45
CA PHE A 127 -21.55 -22.84 -38.78
C PHE A 127 -20.15 -22.26 -39.01
N PHE A 128 -19.82 -21.87 -40.24
CA PHE A 128 -18.56 -21.17 -40.52
C PHE A 128 -18.50 -19.78 -39.85
N LEU A 129 -19.63 -19.08 -39.74
CA LEU A 129 -19.72 -17.83 -38.97
C LEU A 129 -19.46 -18.08 -37.47
N PHE A 130 -19.94 -19.20 -36.92
CA PHE A 130 -19.67 -19.62 -35.54
C PHE A 130 -18.18 -19.93 -35.32
N ILE A 131 -17.52 -20.61 -36.27
CA ILE A 131 -16.06 -20.85 -36.24
C ILE A 131 -15.31 -19.51 -36.20
N ILE A 132 -15.64 -18.58 -37.10
CA ILE A 132 -15.00 -17.26 -37.15
C ILE A 132 -15.17 -16.54 -35.79
N PHE A 133 -16.38 -16.51 -35.24
CA PHE A 133 -16.65 -15.84 -33.98
C PHE A 133 -15.91 -16.47 -32.78
N THR A 134 -15.86 -17.80 -32.71
CA THR A 134 -15.18 -18.52 -31.61
C THR A 134 -13.65 -18.40 -31.67
N VAL A 135 -13.05 -18.31 -32.88
CA VAL A 135 -11.61 -18.03 -33.08
C VAL A 135 -11.20 -16.70 -32.45
N TYR A 136 -12.07 -15.69 -32.52
CA TYR A 136 -11.80 -14.38 -31.94
C TYR A 136 -12.07 -14.30 -30.43
N THR A 137 -13.15 -14.93 -29.96
CA THR A 137 -13.67 -14.71 -28.59
C THR A 137 -13.20 -15.75 -27.58
N MET A 138 -13.15 -17.03 -27.95
CA MET A 138 -12.94 -18.14 -27.02
C MET A 138 -11.60 -18.86 -27.19
N LEU A 139 -11.03 -18.85 -28.40
CA LEU A 139 -9.77 -19.57 -28.69
C LEU A 139 -8.51 -18.76 -28.30
N PRO A 140 -7.43 -19.45 -27.88
CA PRO A 140 -6.27 -18.83 -27.23
C PRO A 140 -5.24 -18.24 -28.20
N PHE A 141 -5.70 -17.59 -29.28
CA PHE A 141 -4.80 -17.04 -30.32
C PHE A 141 -4.37 -15.60 -30.05
N GLY A 142 -3.26 -15.15 -30.65
CA GLY A 142 -2.93 -13.74 -30.77
C GLY A 142 -3.94 -12.98 -31.66
N MET A 143 -3.81 -11.65 -31.77
CA MET A 143 -4.60 -10.88 -32.75
C MET A 143 -4.25 -11.28 -34.18
N ARG A 144 -2.95 -11.36 -34.48
CA ARG A 144 -2.43 -11.70 -35.80
C ARG A 144 -2.89 -13.10 -36.21
N ASP A 145 -2.65 -14.08 -35.35
CA ASP A 145 -2.99 -15.49 -35.62
C ASP A 145 -4.49 -15.69 -35.78
N ALA A 146 -5.32 -15.04 -34.95
CA ALA A 146 -6.77 -15.16 -35.09
C ALA A 146 -7.29 -14.58 -36.41
N VAL A 147 -6.76 -13.44 -36.86
CA VAL A 147 -7.13 -12.87 -38.16
C VAL A 147 -6.74 -13.80 -39.30
N ILE A 148 -5.54 -14.40 -39.25
CA ILE A 148 -5.09 -15.34 -40.28
C ILE A 148 -6.01 -16.57 -40.33
N ILE A 149 -6.25 -17.20 -39.18
CA ILE A 149 -7.06 -18.42 -39.05
C ILE A 149 -8.51 -18.18 -39.48
N SER A 150 -9.10 -17.04 -39.11
CA SER A 150 -10.49 -16.71 -39.44
C SER A 150 -10.67 -16.34 -40.92
N VAL A 151 -9.71 -15.61 -41.52
CA VAL A 151 -9.71 -15.30 -42.96
C VAL A 151 -9.51 -16.57 -43.78
N LEU A 152 -8.62 -17.47 -43.35
CA LEU A 152 -8.42 -18.77 -43.98
C LEU A 152 -9.71 -19.61 -43.97
N SER A 153 -10.43 -19.62 -42.83
CA SER A 153 -11.72 -20.31 -42.70
C SER A 153 -12.78 -19.71 -43.63
N ALA A 154 -12.88 -18.38 -43.72
CA ALA A 154 -13.83 -17.70 -44.62
C ALA A 154 -13.51 -17.96 -46.11
N LEU A 155 -12.24 -17.84 -46.52
CA LEU A 155 -11.80 -18.07 -47.88
C LEU A 155 -11.99 -19.53 -48.30
N SER A 156 -11.69 -20.48 -47.40
CA SER A 156 -11.87 -21.91 -47.68
C SER A 156 -13.32 -22.24 -48.02
N HIS A 157 -14.30 -21.68 -47.29
CA HIS A 157 -15.71 -21.87 -47.61
C HIS A 157 -16.11 -21.22 -48.94
N ILE A 158 -15.68 -19.97 -49.21
CA ILE A 158 -16.00 -19.28 -50.47
C ILE A 158 -15.39 -20.01 -51.67
N ILE A 159 -14.16 -20.50 -51.56
CA ILE A 159 -13.47 -21.22 -52.64
C ILE A 159 -14.17 -22.55 -52.93
N VAL A 160 -14.45 -23.35 -51.89
CA VAL A 160 -15.15 -24.63 -52.02
C VAL A 160 -16.53 -24.42 -52.63
N LEU A 161 -17.27 -23.42 -52.13
CA LEU A 161 -18.57 -23.01 -52.70
C LEU A 161 -18.46 -22.61 -54.18
N SER A 162 -17.43 -21.85 -54.55
CA SER A 162 -17.24 -21.38 -55.94
C SER A 162 -16.84 -22.50 -56.89
N VAL A 163 -16.07 -23.49 -56.43
CA VAL A 163 -15.64 -24.65 -57.23
C VAL A 163 -16.80 -25.60 -57.47
N LEU A 164 -17.54 -25.97 -56.41
CA LEU A 164 -18.72 -26.85 -56.54
C LEU A 164 -19.83 -26.20 -57.39
N SER A 165 -19.99 -24.87 -57.32
CA SER A 165 -21.00 -24.16 -58.12
C SER A 165 -20.68 -24.10 -59.62
N LYS A 166 -19.44 -24.42 -60.04
CA LYS A 166 -19.02 -24.34 -61.45
C LYS A 166 -19.62 -25.46 -62.31
N ASP A 167 -20.02 -26.56 -61.69
CA ASP A 167 -20.58 -27.75 -62.36
C ASP A 167 -22.13 -27.74 -62.48
N SER A 168 -22.82 -26.77 -61.85
CA SER A 168 -24.28 -26.66 -61.90
C SER A 168 -24.76 -25.72 -63.03
N GLN A 169 -25.70 -26.18 -63.87
CA GLN A 169 -26.28 -25.42 -64.99
C GLN A 169 -27.32 -24.35 -64.59
N ALA A 170 -27.55 -24.13 -63.29
CA ALA A 170 -28.55 -23.18 -62.78
C ALA A 170 -28.12 -21.70 -62.90
N ASP A 171 -29.10 -20.81 -62.78
CA ASP A 171 -29.08 -19.39 -63.14
C ASP A 171 -27.90 -18.59 -62.50
N LYS A 172 -26.84 -18.35 -63.28
CA LYS A 172 -25.55 -17.78 -62.82
C LYS A 172 -25.65 -16.46 -62.06
N LYS A 173 -26.70 -15.67 -62.32
CA LYS A 173 -26.90 -14.35 -61.72
C LYS A 173 -27.37 -14.42 -60.27
N SER A 174 -28.31 -15.31 -59.95
CA SER A 174 -28.84 -15.49 -58.58
C SER A 174 -27.76 -16.05 -57.66
N LEU A 175 -26.96 -17.00 -58.16
CA LEU A 175 -25.84 -17.59 -57.43
C LEU A 175 -24.72 -16.58 -57.12
N LEU A 176 -24.42 -15.65 -58.04
CA LEU A 176 -23.43 -14.58 -57.81
C LEU A 176 -23.82 -13.67 -56.64
N PHE A 177 -25.09 -13.28 -56.55
CA PHE A 177 -25.58 -12.46 -55.44
C PHE A 177 -25.56 -13.20 -54.09
N GLN A 178 -25.82 -14.51 -54.08
CA GLN A 178 -25.71 -15.35 -52.88
C GLN A 178 -24.25 -15.47 -52.38
N VAL A 179 -23.30 -15.72 -53.28
CA VAL A 179 -21.86 -15.76 -52.93
C VAL A 179 -21.39 -14.40 -52.41
N LEU A 180 -21.86 -13.30 -53.02
CA LEU A 180 -21.55 -11.94 -52.57
C LEU A 180 -22.12 -11.67 -51.17
N ALA A 181 -23.35 -12.10 -50.89
CA ALA A 181 -23.94 -11.98 -49.56
C ALA A 181 -23.17 -12.80 -48.51
N ASN A 182 -22.76 -14.03 -48.84
CA ASN A 182 -21.91 -14.86 -47.97
C ASN A 182 -20.55 -14.20 -47.68
N ALA A 183 -19.93 -13.57 -48.69
CA ALA A 183 -18.71 -12.81 -48.50
C ALA A 183 -18.90 -11.62 -47.54
N VAL A 184 -20.04 -10.90 -47.63
CA VAL A 184 -20.39 -9.82 -46.70
C VAL A 184 -20.61 -10.34 -45.27
N ILE A 185 -21.27 -11.49 -45.10
CA ILE A 185 -21.49 -12.12 -43.77
C ILE A 185 -20.15 -12.44 -43.10
N PHE A 186 -19.23 -13.09 -43.81
CA PHE A 186 -17.92 -13.44 -43.26
C PHE A 186 -17.05 -12.21 -43.02
N LEU A 187 -17.10 -11.20 -43.89
CA LEU A 187 -16.40 -9.93 -43.67
C LEU A 187 -16.90 -9.24 -42.39
N CYS A 188 -18.22 -9.21 -42.19
CA CYS A 188 -18.84 -8.67 -40.99
C CYS A 188 -18.40 -9.44 -39.73
N GLY A 189 -18.49 -10.77 -39.75
CA GLY A 189 -18.05 -11.63 -38.64
C GLY A 189 -16.57 -11.46 -38.28
N ASN A 190 -15.68 -11.32 -39.28
CA ASN A 190 -14.25 -11.12 -39.08
C ASN A 190 -13.93 -9.77 -38.43
N LEU A 191 -14.48 -8.68 -38.98
CA LEU A 191 -14.26 -7.33 -38.43
C LEU A 191 -14.81 -7.20 -37.02
N MET A 192 -15.98 -7.79 -36.79
CA MET A 192 -16.64 -7.81 -35.50
C MET A 192 -15.85 -8.59 -34.44
N GLY A 193 -15.42 -9.81 -34.80
CA GLY A 193 -14.59 -10.64 -33.92
C GLY A 193 -13.25 -9.96 -33.61
N ALA A 194 -12.60 -9.37 -34.62
CA ALA A 194 -11.36 -8.63 -34.43
C ALA A 194 -11.54 -7.43 -33.50
N PHE A 195 -12.64 -6.67 -33.66
CA PHE A 195 -12.97 -5.56 -32.78
C PHE A 195 -13.21 -6.03 -31.34
N HIS A 196 -14.01 -7.08 -31.14
CA HIS A 196 -14.27 -7.67 -29.83
C HIS A 196 -12.96 -8.12 -29.15
N LYS A 197 -12.11 -8.85 -29.88
CA LYS A 197 -10.83 -9.34 -29.37
C LYS A 197 -9.86 -8.21 -29.00
N ARG A 198 -9.77 -7.17 -29.84
CA ARG A 198 -8.95 -5.97 -29.59
C ARG A 198 -9.37 -5.30 -28.28
N GLN A 199 -10.67 -5.11 -28.08
CA GLN A 199 -11.19 -4.45 -26.88
C GLN A 199 -10.96 -5.29 -25.63
N MET A 200 -11.17 -6.61 -25.71
CA MET A 200 -10.92 -7.54 -24.62
C MET A 200 -9.43 -7.57 -24.20
N GLN A 201 -8.50 -7.55 -25.17
CA GLN A 201 -7.06 -7.49 -24.88
C GLN A 201 -6.65 -6.18 -24.24
N VAL A 202 -7.14 -5.06 -24.74
CA VAL A 202 -6.86 -3.74 -24.19
C VAL A 202 -7.34 -3.63 -22.75
N ALA A 203 -8.57 -4.06 -22.47
CA ALA A 203 -9.11 -4.07 -21.11
C ALA A 203 -8.29 -4.97 -20.16
N SER A 204 -7.86 -6.13 -20.64
CA SER A 204 -7.00 -7.06 -19.88
C SER A 204 -5.61 -6.48 -19.58
N TRP A 205 -5.01 -5.77 -20.55
CA TRP A 205 -3.72 -5.10 -20.36
C TRP A 205 -3.80 -3.93 -19.38
N ASP A 206 -4.83 -3.08 -19.49
CA ASP A 206 -5.05 -1.96 -18.59
C ASP A 206 -5.24 -2.43 -17.14
N LEU A 207 -6.00 -3.52 -16.96
CA LEU A 207 -6.19 -4.20 -15.67
C LEU A 207 -4.87 -4.71 -15.10
N TYR A 208 -4.11 -5.48 -15.90
CA TYR A 208 -2.83 -6.03 -15.47
C TYR A 208 -1.84 -4.93 -15.04
N ARG A 209 -1.71 -3.86 -15.84
CA ARG A 209 -0.81 -2.73 -15.52
C ARG A 209 -1.24 -2.04 -14.22
N TYR A 210 -2.54 -1.89 -14.01
CA TYR A 210 -3.08 -1.34 -12.77
C TYR A 210 -2.77 -2.25 -11.57
N THR A 211 -3.03 -3.55 -11.68
CA THR A 211 -2.75 -4.54 -10.62
C THR A 211 -1.26 -4.59 -10.27
N LEU A 212 -0.37 -4.60 -11.26
CA LEU A 212 1.08 -4.54 -11.03
C LEU A 212 1.48 -3.28 -10.26
N LYS A 213 0.99 -2.11 -10.70
CA LYS A 213 1.25 -0.84 -10.03
C LYS A 213 0.75 -0.88 -8.57
N CYS A 214 -0.46 -1.40 -8.34
CA CYS A 214 -1.01 -1.57 -7.00
C CYS A 214 -0.15 -2.50 -6.12
N ILE A 215 0.32 -3.63 -6.65
CA ILE A 215 1.17 -4.56 -5.89
C ILE A 215 2.52 -3.91 -5.56
N GLN A 216 3.14 -3.24 -6.52
CA GLN A 216 4.41 -2.54 -6.30
C GLN A 216 4.28 -1.46 -5.23
N VAL A 217 3.21 -0.64 -5.29
CA VAL A 217 2.90 0.35 -4.27
C VAL A 217 2.67 -0.33 -2.92
N ARG A 218 1.83 -1.37 -2.86
CA ARG A 218 1.57 -2.14 -1.63
C ARG A 218 2.85 -2.65 -0.97
N MET A 219 3.80 -3.18 -1.75
CA MET A 219 5.11 -3.62 -1.24
C MET A 219 5.89 -2.48 -0.64
N LYS A 220 6.00 -1.36 -1.37
CA LYS A 220 6.71 -0.16 -0.91
C LYS A 220 6.11 0.34 0.41
N LEU A 221 4.79 0.48 0.49
CA LEU A 221 4.08 0.86 1.70
C LEU A 221 4.30 -0.16 2.83
N LYS A 222 4.27 -1.47 2.57
CA LYS A 222 4.53 -2.52 3.59
C LYS A 222 5.95 -2.45 4.16
N ILE A 223 6.93 -2.02 3.36
CA ILE A 223 8.31 -1.81 3.79
C ILE A 223 8.43 -0.54 4.62
N GLU A 224 7.88 0.58 4.13
CA GLU A 224 7.87 1.87 4.84
C GLU A 224 7.13 1.75 6.18
N LYS A 225 6.01 1.02 6.23
CA LYS A 225 5.28 0.68 7.45
C LYS A 225 6.19 -0.01 8.46
N ARG A 226 6.88 -1.07 8.05
CA ARG A 226 7.81 -1.83 8.91
C ARG A 226 8.95 -0.95 9.41
N GLN A 227 9.48 -0.07 8.57
CA GLN A 227 10.53 0.88 8.95
C GLN A 227 10.04 1.86 10.02
N GLN A 228 8.87 2.47 9.83
CA GLN A 228 8.27 3.38 10.79
C GLN A 228 7.89 2.68 12.11
N GLU A 229 7.34 1.46 12.04
CA GLU A 229 7.03 0.67 13.22
C GLU A 229 8.28 0.30 14.00
N ASN A 230 9.33 -0.17 13.31
CA ASN A 230 10.61 -0.49 13.96
C ASN A 230 11.22 0.75 14.63
N LEU A 231 11.14 1.92 13.99
CA LEU A 231 11.60 3.18 14.55
C LEU A 231 10.85 3.56 15.82
N LEU A 232 9.52 3.43 15.81
CA LEU A 232 8.69 3.71 16.98
C LEU A 232 8.96 2.74 18.13
N LEU A 233 9.06 1.44 17.83
CA LEU A 233 9.38 0.39 18.81
C LEU A 233 10.80 0.51 19.38
N SER A 234 11.66 1.25 18.69
CA SER A 234 12.99 1.61 19.16
C SER A 234 12.92 2.60 20.34
N ILE A 235 11.93 3.49 20.35
CA ILE A 235 11.75 4.53 21.37
C ILE A 235 10.86 4.05 22.51
N LEU A 236 9.71 3.45 22.17
CA LEU A 236 8.68 3.03 23.12
C LEU A 236 8.49 1.50 23.09
N PRO A 237 8.29 0.85 24.25
CA PRO A 237 7.91 -0.56 24.29
C PRO A 237 6.62 -0.84 23.49
N ALA A 238 6.53 -2.02 22.88
CA ALA A 238 5.44 -2.37 21.95
C ALA A 238 4.04 -2.21 22.54
N HIS A 239 3.85 -2.61 23.80
CA HIS A 239 2.55 -2.53 24.46
C HIS A 239 2.08 -1.07 24.64
N ILE A 240 2.95 -0.17 25.09
CA ILE A 240 2.66 1.26 25.23
C ILE A 240 2.41 1.89 23.85
N SER A 241 3.24 1.57 22.86
CA SER A 241 3.08 2.09 21.51
C SER A 241 1.72 1.71 20.91
N MET A 242 1.26 0.47 21.14
CA MET A 242 -0.04 0.00 20.67
C MET A 242 -1.21 0.75 21.34
N GLU A 243 -1.17 0.91 22.67
CA GLU A 243 -2.19 1.67 23.42
C GLU A 243 -2.27 3.13 22.94
N MET A 244 -1.13 3.80 22.79
CA MET A 244 -1.06 5.18 22.31
C MET A 244 -1.59 5.31 20.88
N LYS A 245 -1.26 4.38 19.98
CA LYS A 245 -1.77 4.38 18.60
C LYS A 245 -3.27 4.25 18.57
N LEU A 246 -3.84 3.33 19.33
CA LEU A 246 -5.28 3.13 19.40
C LEU A 246 -6.00 4.39 19.90
N ALA A 247 -5.49 5.00 20.97
CA ALA A 247 -6.03 6.25 21.52
C ALA A 247 -5.98 7.42 20.51
N ILE A 248 -4.88 7.56 19.75
CA ILE A 248 -4.78 8.62 18.71
C ILE A 248 -5.74 8.33 17.56
N ILE A 249 -5.83 7.08 17.10
CA ILE A 249 -6.74 6.68 16.02
C ILE A 249 -8.20 6.94 16.41
N GLU A 250 -8.57 6.68 17.66
CA GLU A 250 -9.90 6.97 18.19
C GLU A 250 -10.19 8.48 18.17
N ARG A 251 -9.26 9.32 18.68
CA ARG A 251 -9.40 10.79 18.63
C ARG A 251 -9.50 11.33 17.21
N LEU A 252 -8.72 10.78 16.26
CA LEU A 252 -8.79 11.20 14.85
C LEU A 252 -10.11 10.81 14.19
N LYS A 253 -10.73 9.70 14.59
CA LYS A 253 -12.07 9.31 14.14
C LYS A 253 -13.13 10.23 14.73
N GLU A 254 -13.05 10.52 16.03
CA GLU A 254 -13.98 11.43 16.71
C GLU A 254 -13.91 12.87 16.20
N THR A 255 -12.77 13.33 15.70
CA THR A 255 -12.64 14.69 15.14
C THR A 255 -13.36 14.84 13.78
N ASN A 256 -13.59 13.74 13.05
CA ASN A 256 -14.28 13.76 11.76
C ASN A 256 -15.82 13.76 11.89
N ASP A 257 -16.35 13.22 12.99
CA ASP A 257 -17.75 13.34 13.35
C ASP A 257 -17.88 14.58 14.25
N ASN A 258 -18.58 15.63 13.84
CA ASN A 258 -18.75 16.91 14.58
C ASN A 258 -19.46 16.79 15.96
N ARG A 259 -19.08 15.84 16.81
CA ARG A 259 -19.47 15.74 18.21
C ARG A 259 -18.42 16.48 19.01
N GLN A 260 -18.86 17.50 19.73
CA GLN A 260 -18.04 18.25 20.69
C GLN A 260 -17.16 17.29 21.50
N MET A 261 -15.86 17.58 21.54
CA MET A 261 -14.92 16.85 22.39
C MET A 261 -15.51 16.79 23.79
N HIS A 262 -15.74 15.57 24.30
CA HIS A 262 -15.88 15.40 25.73
C HIS A 262 -14.51 15.78 26.30
N ASP A 263 -14.41 16.93 26.97
CA ASP A 263 -13.25 17.24 27.79
C ASP A 263 -13.20 16.16 28.88
N ASN A 264 -12.41 15.11 28.63
CA ASN A 264 -11.98 14.25 29.71
C ASN A 264 -11.18 15.15 30.65
N ASN A 265 -11.64 15.30 31.89
CA ASN A 265 -11.03 16.16 32.90
C ASN A 265 -9.55 15.84 33.20
N PHE A 266 -9.00 14.75 32.66
CA PHE A 266 -7.61 14.33 32.82
C PHE A 266 -7.02 13.85 31.49
N HIS A 267 -5.74 14.15 31.30
CA HIS A 267 -4.97 13.62 30.18
C HIS A 267 -4.71 12.12 30.36
N SER A 268 -4.71 11.38 29.25
CA SER A 268 -4.46 9.94 29.23
C SER A 268 -3.08 9.60 29.82
N LEU A 269 -3.04 8.75 30.85
CA LEU A 269 -1.83 8.29 31.52
C LEU A 269 -1.48 6.86 31.11
N TYR A 270 -0.28 6.65 30.57
CA TYR A 270 0.21 5.33 30.12
C TYR A 270 1.27 4.79 31.08
N VAL A 271 0.85 4.29 32.24
CA VAL A 271 1.74 3.80 33.31
C VAL A 271 1.31 2.41 33.76
N LYS A 272 2.28 1.51 33.91
CA LYS A 272 2.12 0.15 34.39
C LYS A 272 3.08 -0.15 35.54
N ARG A 273 2.59 -0.92 36.51
CA ARG A 273 3.40 -1.38 37.64
C ARG A 273 4.10 -2.70 37.34
N HIS A 274 5.35 -2.80 37.79
CA HIS A 274 6.16 -4.01 37.76
C HIS A 274 6.79 -4.24 39.13
N GLN A 275 6.79 -5.49 39.58
CA GLN A 275 7.40 -5.92 40.83
C GLN A 275 8.66 -6.75 40.55
N ASN A 276 9.56 -6.82 41.52
CA ASN A 276 10.80 -7.59 41.44
C ASN A 276 11.64 -7.23 40.20
N VAL A 277 11.97 -5.96 40.08
CA VAL A 277 12.91 -5.46 39.06
C VAL A 277 14.24 -5.11 39.71
N SER A 278 15.31 -5.11 38.92
CA SER A 278 16.62 -4.60 39.37
C SER A 278 17.02 -3.39 38.57
N ILE A 279 17.41 -2.35 39.29
CA ILE A 279 17.67 -1.01 38.79
C ILE A 279 19.18 -0.79 38.89
N LEU A 280 19.81 -0.34 37.80
CA LEU A 280 21.25 -0.10 37.71
C LEU A 280 21.50 1.35 37.26
N TYR A 281 22.25 2.08 38.07
CA TYR A 281 22.84 3.38 37.72
C TYR A 281 24.35 3.20 37.58
N ALA A 282 24.91 3.66 36.46
CA ALA A 282 26.33 3.57 36.21
C ALA A 282 26.89 4.92 35.71
N ASP A 283 27.73 5.57 36.52
CA ASP A 283 28.31 6.88 36.23
C ASP A 283 29.80 6.80 35.91
N ILE A 284 30.26 7.65 34.97
CA ILE A 284 31.65 7.68 34.53
C ILE A 284 32.41 8.72 35.35
N VAL A 285 33.25 8.24 36.26
CA VAL A 285 34.13 9.09 37.07
C VAL A 285 35.20 9.71 36.19
N GLY A 286 35.31 11.04 36.24
CA GLY A 286 36.30 11.81 35.49
C GLY A 286 35.83 12.31 34.11
N PHE A 287 34.61 11.95 33.69
CA PHE A 287 34.09 12.30 32.37
C PHE A 287 33.95 13.80 32.13
N THR A 288 33.47 14.56 33.13
CA THR A 288 33.25 16.00 32.97
C THR A 288 34.52 16.76 32.57
N ARG A 289 35.69 16.37 33.12
CA ARG A 289 37.00 16.94 32.78
C ARG A 289 37.44 16.54 31.36
N LEU A 290 37.17 15.31 30.96
CA LEU A 290 37.44 14.83 29.60
C LEU A 290 36.58 15.57 28.57
N ALA A 291 35.30 15.76 28.86
CA ALA A 291 34.34 16.40 27.97
C ALA A 291 34.67 17.88 27.71
N SER A 292 35.18 18.61 28.71
CA SER A 292 35.67 19.99 28.50
C SER A 292 36.84 20.08 27.52
N ASP A 293 37.56 18.97 27.33
CA ASP A 293 38.69 18.87 26.41
C ASP A 293 38.31 18.32 25.03
N CYS A 294 37.04 18.11 24.72
CA CYS A 294 36.63 17.52 23.44
C CYS A 294 36.05 18.57 22.48
N SER A 295 36.30 18.41 21.17
CA SER A 295 35.48 19.10 20.18
C SER A 295 34.05 18.51 20.17
N PRO A 296 33.01 19.27 19.74
CA PRO A 296 31.64 18.78 19.70
C PRO A 296 31.48 17.47 18.93
N LYS A 297 32.16 17.34 17.79
CA LYS A 297 32.18 16.13 16.98
C LYS A 297 32.87 14.98 17.69
N GLU A 298 34.04 15.20 18.29
CA GLU A 298 34.77 14.17 19.05
C GLU A 298 33.95 13.65 20.23
N LEU A 299 33.27 14.55 20.96
CA LEU A 299 32.45 14.20 22.12
C LEU A 299 31.29 13.30 21.71
N VAL A 300 30.55 13.67 20.66
CA VAL A 300 29.41 12.88 20.18
C VAL A 300 29.84 11.52 19.65
N VAL A 301 30.97 11.43 18.92
CA VAL A 301 31.50 10.14 18.47
C VAL A 301 31.91 9.28 19.67
N MET A 302 32.68 9.83 20.61
CA MET A 302 33.13 9.12 21.80
C MET A 302 31.94 8.58 22.62
N LEU A 303 30.94 9.43 22.86
CA LEU A 303 29.75 9.03 23.61
C LEU A 303 28.94 7.96 22.87
N ASN A 304 28.77 8.08 21.55
CA ASN A 304 28.02 7.10 20.77
C ASN A 304 28.72 5.74 20.70
N GLU A 305 30.04 5.71 20.58
CA GLU A 305 30.80 4.45 20.59
C GLU A 305 30.78 3.80 21.98
N LEU A 306 31.00 4.59 23.05
CA LEU A 306 31.01 4.10 24.42
C LEU A 306 29.62 3.58 24.84
N PHE A 307 28.58 4.40 24.66
CA PHE A 307 27.21 3.99 24.96
C PHE A 307 26.69 2.93 24.00
N GLY A 308 27.19 2.89 22.75
CA GLY A 308 26.94 1.79 21.83
C GLY A 308 27.45 0.45 22.36
N LYS A 309 28.63 0.44 22.98
CA LYS A 309 29.15 -0.75 23.67
C LYS A 309 28.32 -1.11 24.89
N PHE A 310 27.89 -0.13 25.68
CA PHE A 310 27.00 -0.38 26.82
C PHE A 310 25.62 -0.90 26.40
N ASP A 311 25.05 -0.41 25.29
CA ASP A 311 23.82 -0.93 24.70
C ASP A 311 23.97 -2.40 24.28
N GLN A 312 25.15 -2.78 23.77
CA GLN A 312 25.46 -4.18 23.46
C GLN A 312 25.51 -5.03 24.74
N ILE A 313 26.24 -4.58 25.76
CA ILE A 313 26.36 -5.28 27.06
C ILE A 313 24.99 -5.41 27.74
N ALA A 314 24.16 -4.37 27.67
CA ALA A 314 22.80 -4.37 28.20
C ALA A 314 21.94 -5.43 27.49
N LYS A 315 22.02 -5.52 26.16
CA LYS A 315 21.30 -6.54 25.39
C LYS A 315 21.77 -7.95 25.70
N GLU A 316 23.08 -8.17 25.80
CA GLU A 316 23.67 -9.48 26.13
C GLU A 316 23.28 -9.97 27.52
N ASN A 317 23.01 -9.03 28.44
CA ASN A 317 22.57 -9.30 29.80
C ASN A 317 21.05 -9.08 30.01
N GLU A 318 20.24 -8.99 28.96
CA GLU A 318 18.77 -8.80 29.04
C GLU A 318 18.33 -7.64 29.96
N CYS A 319 19.08 -6.56 29.91
CA CYS A 319 18.79 -5.32 30.63
C CYS A 319 18.28 -4.26 29.64
N MET A 320 17.20 -3.59 30.01
CA MET A 320 16.63 -2.52 29.21
C MET A 320 17.24 -1.18 29.61
N ARG A 321 17.83 -0.48 28.64
CA ARG A 321 18.19 0.93 28.81
C ARG A 321 16.92 1.78 28.88
N ILE A 322 16.82 2.56 29.95
CA ILE A 322 15.75 3.54 30.17
C ILE A 322 16.21 4.89 29.61
N LYS A 323 17.30 5.45 30.15
CA LYS A 323 17.74 6.80 29.80
C LYS A 323 19.23 6.98 29.95
N ILE A 324 19.75 8.02 29.30
CA ILE A 324 21.08 8.56 29.56
C ILE A 324 20.89 9.94 30.21
N LEU A 325 21.49 10.12 31.39
CA LEU A 325 21.41 11.33 32.20
C LEU A 325 22.81 11.95 32.30
N GLY A 326 23.20 12.71 31.27
CA GLY A 326 24.57 13.23 31.18
C GLY A 326 25.57 12.11 30.91
N ASP A 327 26.48 11.87 31.84
CA ASP A 327 27.47 10.79 31.88
C ASP A 327 26.98 9.51 32.57
N CYS A 328 25.80 9.55 33.19
CA CYS A 328 25.21 8.40 33.85
C CYS A 328 24.34 7.57 32.89
N TYR A 329 24.60 6.27 32.84
CA TYR A 329 23.86 5.28 32.08
C TYR A 329 22.88 4.52 33.00
N TYR A 330 21.59 4.59 32.68
CA TYR A 330 20.51 4.10 33.52
C TYR A 330 19.74 2.94 32.87
N CYS A 331 19.71 1.78 33.57
CA CYS A 331 19.12 0.53 33.07
C CYS A 331 18.29 -0.19 34.12
N VAL A 332 17.34 -1.01 33.64
CA VAL A 332 16.50 -1.86 34.47
C VAL A 332 16.40 -3.26 33.86
N SER A 333 16.56 -4.30 34.69
CA SER A 333 16.25 -5.69 34.33
C SER A 333 14.91 -6.11 34.94
N GLY A 334 14.12 -6.90 34.20
CA GLY A 334 12.74 -7.25 34.56
C GLY A 334 11.67 -6.32 33.97
N LEU A 335 12.03 -5.47 32.99
CA LEU A 335 11.09 -4.65 32.20
C LEU A 335 11.24 -4.93 30.70
N PRO A 336 10.13 -4.91 29.91
CA PRO A 336 8.75 -4.75 30.31
C PRO A 336 8.10 -6.08 30.76
N VAL A 337 8.86 -7.16 30.74
CA VAL A 337 8.44 -8.49 31.20
C VAL A 337 9.28 -8.84 32.42
N SER A 338 8.63 -9.30 33.49
CA SER A 338 9.32 -9.71 34.70
C SER A 338 10.21 -10.92 34.42
N LEU A 339 11.45 -10.87 34.92
CA LEU A 339 12.45 -11.92 34.76
C LEU A 339 12.84 -12.42 36.15
N PRO A 340 12.87 -13.75 36.42
CA PRO A 340 13.24 -14.26 37.74
C PRO A 340 14.73 -14.03 38.06
N VAL A 341 15.58 -13.90 37.04
CA VAL A 341 17.04 -13.71 37.18
C VAL A 341 17.48 -12.25 37.08
N HIS A 342 16.54 -11.30 37.22
CA HIS A 342 16.75 -9.86 37.04
C HIS A 342 17.98 -9.31 37.81
N ALA A 343 18.15 -9.67 39.08
CA ALA A 343 19.26 -9.21 39.91
C ALA A 343 20.62 -9.73 39.42
N ARG A 344 20.68 -10.99 39.00
CA ARG A 344 21.91 -11.60 38.47
C ARG A 344 22.35 -10.95 37.16
N ASN A 345 21.39 -10.66 36.29
CA ASN A 345 21.59 -9.98 35.02
C ASN A 345 22.16 -8.57 35.23
N CYS A 346 21.57 -7.77 36.13
CA CYS A 346 22.08 -6.44 36.47
C CYS A 346 23.49 -6.47 37.07
N VAL A 347 23.78 -7.36 38.03
CA VAL A 347 25.12 -7.44 38.64
C VAL A 347 26.17 -7.82 37.61
N LYS A 348 25.86 -8.82 36.75
CA LYS A 348 26.76 -9.22 35.66
C LYS A 348 27.01 -8.08 34.68
N MET A 349 25.96 -7.36 34.28
CA MET A 349 26.08 -6.16 33.46
C MET A 349 26.99 -5.09 34.09
N GLY A 350 26.83 -4.81 35.39
CA GLY A 350 27.67 -3.86 36.11
C GLY A 350 29.15 -4.25 36.10
N LEU A 351 29.44 -5.54 36.29
CA LEU A 351 30.81 -6.08 36.21
C LEU A 351 31.38 -5.97 34.79
N ASP A 352 30.59 -6.25 33.76
CA ASP A 352 31.01 -6.13 32.36
C ASP A 352 31.28 -4.67 31.96
N MET A 353 30.48 -3.73 32.46
CA MET A 353 30.69 -2.29 32.26
C MET A 353 31.99 -1.79 32.91
N CYS A 354 32.26 -2.18 34.16
CA CYS A 354 33.52 -1.86 34.83
C CYS A 354 34.73 -2.41 34.07
N GLU A 355 34.63 -3.63 33.54
CA GLU A 355 35.69 -4.26 32.74
C GLU A 355 35.90 -3.55 31.39
N ALA A 356 34.81 -3.16 30.71
CA ALA A 356 34.90 -2.39 29.47
C ALA A 356 35.62 -1.05 29.68
N ILE A 357 35.28 -0.29 30.73
CA ILE A 357 35.98 0.97 31.07
C ILE A 357 37.43 0.73 31.47
N LYS A 358 37.73 -0.38 32.18
CA LYS A 358 39.10 -0.75 32.51
C LYS A 358 39.95 -1.00 31.25
N GLN A 359 39.43 -1.71 30.26
CA GLN A 359 40.12 -1.93 28.98
C GLN A 359 40.38 -0.63 28.23
N VAL A 360 39.42 0.30 28.26
CA VAL A 360 39.58 1.63 27.67
C VAL A 360 40.67 2.43 28.40
N ARG A 361 40.67 2.42 29.73
CA ARG A 361 41.69 3.08 30.55
C ARG A 361 43.09 2.53 30.25
N GLU A 362 43.23 1.21 30.16
CA GLU A 362 44.51 0.55 29.85
C GLU A 362 45.01 0.85 28.44
N ALA A 363 44.11 0.93 27.44
CA ALA A 363 44.47 1.21 26.05
C ALA A 363 44.79 2.70 25.79
N THR A 364 44.09 3.61 26.45
CA THR A 364 44.17 5.06 26.16
C THR A 364 45.07 5.82 27.14
N GLY A 365 45.31 5.25 28.33
CA GLY A 365 46.06 5.88 29.42
C GLY A 365 45.33 7.06 30.05
N VAL A 366 44.01 7.18 29.85
CA VAL A 366 43.18 8.24 30.44
C VAL A 366 42.62 7.76 31.78
N ASP A 367 42.72 8.60 32.80
CA ASP A 367 42.20 8.32 34.15
C ASP A 367 40.67 8.44 34.20
N ILE A 368 39.98 7.41 33.70
CA ILE A 368 38.53 7.24 33.81
C ILE A 368 38.19 5.98 34.60
N ASN A 369 37.09 6.03 35.33
CA ASN A 369 36.58 4.86 36.05
C ASN A 369 35.05 4.85 36.04
N MET A 370 34.44 3.79 36.56
CA MET A 370 32.98 3.68 36.61
C MET A 370 32.48 3.40 38.01
N ARG A 371 31.45 4.10 38.47
CA ARG A 371 30.70 3.76 39.68
C ARG A 371 29.41 3.07 39.25
N VAL A 372 29.07 1.96 39.90
CA VAL A 372 27.85 1.22 39.60
C VAL A 372 27.07 0.98 40.90
N GLY A 373 25.83 1.48 40.95
CA GLY A 373 24.88 1.25 42.04
C GLY A 373 23.69 0.42 41.55
N ILE A 374 23.33 -0.61 42.33
CA ILE A 374 22.24 -1.52 41.99
C ILE A 374 21.31 -1.69 43.20
N HIS A 375 20.01 -1.64 42.94
CA HIS A 375 18.97 -1.94 43.91
C HIS A 375 17.85 -2.76 43.27
N SER A 376 17.18 -3.61 44.04
CA SER A 376 16.06 -4.44 43.58
C SER A 376 14.80 -4.09 44.34
N GLY A 377 13.71 -3.83 43.61
CA GLY A 377 12.47 -3.33 44.19
C GLY A 377 11.31 -3.31 43.20
N ASN A 378 10.32 -2.48 43.48
CA ASN A 378 9.11 -2.29 42.69
C ASN A 378 9.18 -0.97 41.92
N VAL A 379 8.56 -0.92 40.74
CA VAL A 379 8.57 0.30 39.93
C VAL A 379 7.25 0.53 39.19
N LEU A 380 6.92 1.80 39.01
CA LEU A 380 5.94 2.27 38.03
C LEU A 380 6.72 2.70 36.78
N CYS A 381 6.33 2.22 35.61
CA CYS A 381 6.99 2.53 34.35
C CYS A 381 5.97 2.96 33.30
N GLY A 382 6.35 3.88 32.43
CA GLY A 382 5.39 4.46 31.50
C GLY A 382 5.86 5.75 30.84
N VAL A 383 4.90 6.50 30.29
CA VAL A 383 5.13 7.79 29.62
C VAL A 383 4.25 8.85 30.28
N ILE A 384 4.82 10.02 30.53
CA ILE A 384 4.11 11.20 31.06
C ILE A 384 4.30 12.43 30.16
N GLY A 385 3.35 13.36 30.23
CA GLY A 385 3.34 14.62 29.49
C GLY A 385 2.79 14.50 28.07
N LEU A 386 2.70 15.64 27.38
CA LEU A 386 2.13 15.75 26.03
C LEU A 386 3.21 15.86 24.94
N ARG A 387 4.44 16.26 25.32
CA ARG A 387 5.57 16.44 24.40
C ARG A 387 6.83 15.70 24.88
N LYS A 388 7.71 15.32 23.94
CA LYS A 388 8.97 14.60 24.21
C LYS A 388 8.75 13.30 24.98
N TRP A 389 7.84 12.47 24.48
CA TRP A 389 7.51 11.18 25.09
C TRP A 389 8.74 10.29 25.22
N GLN A 390 9.01 9.87 26.45
CA GLN A 390 10.10 8.97 26.80
C GLN A 390 9.55 7.96 27.79
N TYR A 391 9.92 6.70 27.59
CA TYR A 391 9.61 5.64 28.55
C TYR A 391 10.52 5.80 29.77
N ASP A 392 9.94 6.04 30.93
CA ASP A 392 10.67 6.31 32.17
C ASP A 392 10.07 5.50 33.34
N VAL A 393 10.76 5.55 34.49
CA VAL A 393 10.48 4.71 35.66
C VAL A 393 10.48 5.56 36.94
N TRP A 394 9.47 5.38 37.78
CA TRP A 394 9.26 6.09 39.03
C TRP A 394 9.04 5.12 40.20
N SER A 395 9.77 5.33 41.29
CA SER A 395 9.55 4.74 42.62
C SER A 395 10.57 5.31 43.62
N HIS A 396 10.32 5.12 44.92
CA HIS A 396 11.34 5.26 45.96
C HIS A 396 12.57 4.37 45.70
N ASP A 397 12.37 3.17 45.16
CA ASP A 397 13.44 2.20 44.87
C ASP A 397 14.40 2.71 43.77
N VAL A 398 13.88 3.47 42.81
CA VAL A 398 14.69 4.14 41.78
C VAL A 398 15.58 5.23 42.41
N SER A 399 15.02 5.98 43.35
CA SER A 399 15.76 7.02 44.07
C SER A 399 16.85 6.43 44.96
N LEU A 400 16.59 5.28 45.59
CA LEU A 400 17.57 4.53 46.37
C LEU A 400 18.72 4.01 45.48
N ALA A 401 18.41 3.46 44.30
CA ALA A 401 19.43 3.01 43.35
C ALA A 401 20.39 4.14 42.91
N ASN A 402 19.85 5.34 42.68
CA ASN A 402 20.64 6.52 42.35
C ASN A 402 21.59 6.91 43.50
N ARG A 403 21.12 6.89 44.74
CA ARG A 403 21.97 7.15 45.92
C ARG A 403 23.03 6.06 46.11
N MET A 404 22.72 4.82 45.78
CA MET A 404 23.68 3.70 45.83
C MET A 404 24.84 3.89 44.84
N GLU A 405 24.60 4.46 43.66
CA GLU A 405 25.65 4.85 42.72
C GLU A 405 26.51 5.98 43.32
N SER A 406 25.87 7.04 43.82
CA SER A 406 26.57 8.20 44.36
C SER A 406 27.45 7.84 45.58
N ALA A 407 26.99 6.93 46.43
CA ALA A 407 27.74 6.34 47.55
C ALA A 407 28.69 5.19 47.14
N GLY A 408 28.71 4.85 45.86
CA GLY A 408 29.48 3.75 45.28
C GLY A 408 30.98 4.03 45.21
N VAL A 409 31.77 2.96 45.17
CA VAL A 409 33.23 3.01 45.05
C VAL A 409 33.63 2.81 43.58
N PRO A 410 34.49 3.67 42.99
CA PRO A 410 34.91 3.53 41.60
C PRO A 410 35.53 2.15 41.30
N GLY A 411 35.09 1.52 40.21
CA GLY A 411 35.52 0.20 39.75
C GLY A 411 34.84 -0.99 40.45
N ARG A 412 33.92 -0.75 41.39
CA ARG A 412 33.19 -1.78 42.13
C ARG A 412 31.68 -1.65 41.90
N VAL A 413 30.98 -2.76 42.00
CA VAL A 413 29.50 -2.81 41.93
C VAL A 413 28.94 -2.78 43.35
N HIS A 414 28.14 -1.76 43.65
CA HIS A 414 27.55 -1.50 44.96
C HIS A 414 26.08 -1.91 44.97
N ILE A 415 25.70 -2.81 45.88
CA ILE A 415 24.37 -3.41 45.95
C ILE A 415 23.74 -3.24 47.34
N THR A 416 22.41 -3.24 47.42
CA THR A 416 21.67 -3.24 48.70
C THR A 416 21.41 -4.67 49.20
N GLU A 417 20.99 -4.80 50.46
CA GLU A 417 20.53 -6.07 51.03
C GLU A 417 19.38 -6.72 50.23
N ALA A 418 18.42 -5.93 49.76
CA ALA A 418 17.34 -6.44 48.89
C ALA A 418 17.89 -7.16 47.64
N THR A 419 18.84 -6.55 46.94
CA THR A 419 19.48 -7.18 45.77
C THR A 419 20.26 -8.43 46.17
N LEU A 420 20.97 -8.42 47.29
CA LEU A 420 21.70 -9.60 47.78
C LEU A 420 20.77 -10.80 48.00
N ASN A 421 19.58 -10.57 48.57
CA ASN A 421 18.57 -11.60 48.76
C ASN A 421 18.11 -12.20 47.43
N HIS A 422 17.91 -11.37 46.40
CA HIS A 422 17.55 -11.83 45.05
C HIS A 422 18.70 -12.51 44.29
N LEU A 423 19.97 -12.32 44.69
CA LEU A 423 21.12 -12.99 44.06
C LEU A 423 21.29 -14.45 44.50
N GLY A 424 20.64 -14.89 45.59
CA GLY A 424 20.68 -16.29 46.04
C GLY A 424 22.09 -16.82 46.32
N LYS A 425 23.00 -15.98 46.85
CA LYS A 425 24.43 -16.29 47.09
C LYS A 425 25.25 -16.62 45.84
N ALA A 426 24.82 -16.17 44.65
CA ALA A 426 25.55 -16.40 43.40
C ALA A 426 26.92 -15.68 43.32
N TYR A 427 27.14 -14.64 44.13
CA TYR A 427 28.38 -13.87 44.17
C TYR A 427 28.87 -13.70 45.62
N GLU A 428 30.19 -13.65 45.78
CA GLU A 428 30.82 -13.23 47.04
C GLU A 428 30.70 -11.71 47.20
N VAL A 429 30.43 -11.25 48.42
CA VAL A 429 30.20 -9.83 48.73
C VAL A 429 30.97 -9.40 49.97
N GLU A 430 31.42 -8.15 49.97
CA GLU A 430 32.08 -7.45 51.07
C GLU A 430 31.14 -6.39 51.65
N GLU A 431 31.35 -5.96 52.90
CA GLU A 431 30.58 -4.84 53.46
C GLU A 431 30.88 -3.54 52.70
N GLY A 432 29.82 -2.85 52.29
CA GLY A 432 29.94 -1.64 51.47
C GLY A 432 30.21 -0.38 52.28
N ASN A 433 29.83 -0.33 53.56
CA ASN A 433 29.91 0.85 54.43
C ASN A 433 29.28 2.11 53.80
N GLY A 434 28.18 1.95 53.06
CA GLY A 434 27.49 3.06 52.38
C GLY A 434 26.96 4.14 53.32
N HIS A 435 26.60 3.78 54.56
CA HIS A 435 26.12 4.69 55.60
C HIS A 435 27.13 5.81 55.92
N LEU A 436 28.43 5.57 55.79
CA LEU A 436 29.47 6.60 56.03
C LEU A 436 29.56 7.63 54.91
N ARG A 437 29.03 7.33 53.72
CA ARG A 437 29.23 8.13 52.50
C ARG A 437 27.97 8.86 52.04
N ASP A 438 26.79 8.41 52.45
CA ASP A 438 25.53 9.07 52.15
C ASP A 438 24.61 9.11 53.38
N PRO A 439 24.17 10.31 53.81
CA PRO A 439 23.39 10.49 55.04
C PRO A 439 21.99 9.88 54.97
N TYR A 440 21.45 9.67 53.77
CA TYR A 440 20.14 9.05 53.62
C TYR A 440 20.20 7.55 53.89
N LEU A 441 21.27 6.88 53.44
CA LEU A 441 21.51 5.46 53.75
C LEU A 441 21.69 5.22 55.25
N GLU A 442 22.33 6.16 55.95
CA GLU A 442 22.45 6.15 57.42
C GLU A 442 21.08 6.34 58.09
N SER A 443 20.32 7.36 57.68
CA SER A 443 19.01 7.67 58.28
C SER A 443 17.97 6.55 58.14
N MET A 444 18.02 5.79 57.05
CA MET A 444 17.10 4.67 56.80
C MET A 444 17.68 3.31 57.25
N ASN A 445 18.88 3.29 57.85
CA ASN A 445 19.57 2.09 58.34
C ASN A 445 19.67 0.96 57.29
N ILE A 446 20.02 1.32 56.04
CA ILE A 446 20.09 0.37 54.92
C ILE A 446 21.45 -0.31 54.89
N LYS A 447 21.46 -1.65 54.96
CA LYS A 447 22.68 -2.45 54.79
C LYS A 447 23.09 -2.54 53.33
N THR A 448 24.38 -2.35 53.08
CA THR A 448 24.95 -2.22 51.73
C THR A 448 26.20 -3.08 51.58
N TYR A 449 26.42 -3.61 50.37
CA TYR A 449 27.48 -4.57 50.07
C TYR A 449 28.17 -4.26 48.74
N LEU A 450 29.45 -4.61 48.61
CA LEU A 450 30.23 -4.52 47.39
C LEU A 450 30.45 -5.92 46.82
N VAL A 451 30.14 -6.11 45.53
CA VAL A 451 30.35 -7.40 44.86
C VAL A 451 31.84 -7.62 44.60
N VAL A 452 32.31 -8.84 44.87
CA VAL A 452 33.66 -9.29 44.53
C VAL A 452 33.64 -9.85 43.11
N ASP A 453 34.43 -9.28 42.21
CA ASP A 453 34.49 -9.76 40.82
C ASP A 453 35.13 -11.17 40.79
N PRO A 454 34.45 -12.22 40.32
CA PRO A 454 35.02 -13.57 40.26
C PRO A 454 36.26 -13.64 39.35
N ARG A 455 36.40 -12.74 38.37
CA ARG A 455 37.56 -12.67 37.45
C ARG A 455 38.82 -12.18 38.14
N SER A 456 38.69 -11.44 39.25
CA SER A 456 39.84 -10.90 39.99
C SER A 456 40.73 -11.99 40.60
N LYS A 457 40.15 -13.14 40.98
CA LYS A 457 40.90 -14.30 41.51
C LYS A 457 41.69 -15.05 40.44
N GLN A 458 41.26 -15.01 39.18
CA GLN A 458 41.91 -15.70 38.06
C GLN A 458 43.13 -14.95 37.49
N CYS A 459 43.20 -13.62 37.65
CA CYS A 459 44.28 -12.79 37.09
C CYS A 459 45.63 -12.88 37.81
N VAL A 460 45.76 -13.60 38.93
CA VAL A 460 47.06 -13.73 39.63
C VAL A 460 48.00 -14.72 38.93
N SER A 461 47.54 -15.50 37.93
CA SER A 461 48.32 -16.57 37.29
C SER A 461 48.90 -16.26 35.89
N ASN A 462 48.59 -15.13 35.25
CA ASN A 462 49.05 -14.86 33.87
C ASN A 462 49.66 -13.46 33.72
N ASN A 463 50.83 -13.25 34.32
CA ASN A 463 51.71 -12.11 34.02
C ASN A 463 52.50 -12.33 32.71
N HIS A 464 51.83 -12.62 31.60
CA HIS A 464 52.43 -12.53 30.27
C HIS A 464 51.36 -12.18 29.23
N LEU A 465 50.99 -10.89 29.15
CA LEU A 465 50.45 -10.31 27.92
C LEU A 465 51.41 -9.25 27.38
N PRO A 466 51.57 -9.16 26.05
CA PRO A 466 52.57 -8.31 25.43
C PRO A 466 52.17 -6.84 25.59
N LYS A 467 53.07 -6.01 26.11
CA LYS A 467 52.97 -4.55 26.02
C LYS A 467 52.93 -4.17 24.53
N THR A 468 51.75 -3.82 24.02
CA THR A 468 51.63 -3.22 22.70
C THR A 468 52.34 -1.86 22.73
N ARG A 469 53.53 -1.79 22.12
CA ARG A 469 54.29 -0.55 21.95
C ARG A 469 53.51 0.36 21.00
N VAL A 470 52.74 1.30 21.53
CA VAL A 470 52.26 2.48 20.79
C VAL A 470 52.93 3.72 21.39
N ASN A 471 54.25 3.84 21.16
CA ASN A 471 55.02 5.00 21.61
C ASN A 471 54.77 6.26 20.75
N ASP A 472 54.08 6.14 19.61
CA ASP A 472 53.76 7.29 18.73
C ASP A 472 52.50 8.08 19.17
N GLY A 473 51.74 7.58 20.15
CA GLY A 473 50.46 8.18 20.58
C GLY A 473 50.58 9.29 21.64
N LEU A 474 51.71 9.41 22.35
CA LEU A 474 51.86 10.35 23.47
C LEU A 474 51.86 11.83 23.08
N LYS A 475 51.94 12.15 21.78
CA LYS A 475 51.80 13.51 21.25
C LYS A 475 50.35 13.93 20.98
N MET A 476 49.39 13.01 21.03
CA MET A 476 47.97 13.29 20.74
C MET A 476 47.19 13.62 22.01
N ARG A 477 46.22 14.54 21.92
CA ARG A 477 45.28 14.86 23.00
C ARG A 477 44.56 13.59 23.48
N ALA A 478 44.27 13.52 24.79
CA ALA A 478 43.58 12.39 25.40
C ALA A 478 42.23 12.05 24.71
N SER A 479 41.46 13.08 24.32
CA SER A 479 40.20 12.93 23.57
C SER A 479 40.39 12.16 22.26
N VAL A 480 41.41 12.52 21.48
CA VAL A 480 41.65 11.92 20.15
C VAL A 480 42.11 10.46 20.26
N ARG A 481 42.94 10.13 21.26
CA ARG A 481 43.34 8.74 21.54
C ARG A 481 42.13 7.89 21.93
N MET A 482 41.26 8.43 22.78
CA MET A 482 40.02 7.80 23.21
C MET A 482 39.08 7.55 22.03
N THR A 483 38.77 8.58 21.25
CA THR A 483 37.87 8.47 20.08
C THR A 483 38.37 7.44 19.09
N ARG A 484 39.66 7.44 18.74
CA ARG A 484 40.23 6.48 17.78
C ARG A 484 40.19 5.03 18.27
N TYR A 485 40.40 4.81 19.57
CA TYR A 485 40.26 3.48 20.16
C TYR A 485 38.80 3.02 20.17
N LEU A 486 37.89 3.90 20.56
CA LEU A 486 36.45 3.58 20.60
C LEU A 486 35.87 3.30 19.21
N GLU A 487 36.30 4.03 18.17
CA GLU A 487 35.91 3.75 16.78
C GLU A 487 36.27 2.32 16.32
N SER A 488 37.28 1.69 16.94
CA SER A 488 37.62 0.28 16.65
C SER A 488 36.56 -0.71 17.14
N TRP A 489 35.70 -0.31 18.09
CA TRP A 489 34.58 -1.12 18.55
C TRP A 489 33.45 -1.21 17.52
N GLY A 490 33.33 -0.21 16.64
CA GLY A 490 32.40 -0.21 15.52
C GLY A 490 30.94 -0.22 15.96
N ALA A 491 30.53 0.73 16.79
CA ALA A 491 29.14 0.87 17.19
C ALA A 491 28.24 1.11 15.96
N ALA A 492 27.03 0.55 16.01
CA ALA A 492 26.03 0.79 14.97
C ALA A 492 25.66 2.28 14.93
N ARG A 493 25.51 2.86 13.73
CA ARG A 493 25.01 4.24 13.59
C ARG A 493 23.49 4.30 13.85
N PRO A 494 22.93 5.45 14.27
CA PRO A 494 21.49 5.62 14.46
C PRO A 494 20.83 5.41 13.11
N PHE A 495 19.76 4.63 13.09
CA PHE A 495 19.00 4.36 11.88
C PHE A 495 19.76 3.60 10.77
N ALA A 496 20.97 3.06 11.03
CA ALA A 496 21.73 2.28 10.04
C ALA A 496 20.93 1.07 9.50
N HIS A 497 20.07 0.49 10.34
CA HIS A 497 19.19 -0.63 9.96
C HIS A 497 18.06 -0.23 9.00
N LEU A 498 17.73 1.06 8.88
CA LEU A 498 16.66 1.55 8.00
C LEU A 498 17.15 1.80 6.57
N ASN A 499 18.44 2.11 6.38
CA ASN A 499 18.97 2.67 5.13
C ASN A 499 19.95 1.78 4.36
N HIS A 500 20.11 0.51 4.71
CA HIS A 500 20.95 -0.45 3.95
C HIS A 500 20.48 -0.72 2.49
N ARG A 501 19.62 0.13 1.92
CA ARG A 501 18.88 -0.11 0.68
C ARG A 501 19.08 0.93 -0.43
N GLU A 502 19.64 2.12 -0.19
CA GLU A 502 19.59 3.21 -1.21
C GLU A 502 20.91 3.94 -1.53
N SER A 503 22.02 3.73 -0.80
CA SER A 503 23.30 4.38 -1.13
C SER A 503 24.09 3.68 -2.23
N VAL A 504 23.52 3.54 -3.43
CA VAL A 504 24.30 3.32 -4.68
C VAL A 504 23.64 4.07 -5.84
N SER A 505 23.77 5.39 -5.86
CA SER A 505 23.60 6.20 -7.08
C SER A 505 24.12 7.63 -6.89
N SER A 506 25.39 7.80 -6.54
CA SER A 506 26.12 9.05 -6.81
C SER A 506 27.59 8.88 -6.47
N ASP A 507 28.36 8.28 -7.37
CA ASP A 507 29.79 8.53 -7.49
C ASP A 507 30.24 8.20 -8.91
N SER A 508 29.87 9.08 -9.84
CA SER A 508 30.53 9.22 -11.13
C SER A 508 31.00 10.66 -11.28
N SER A 509 31.99 11.05 -10.48
CA SER A 509 32.79 12.24 -10.72
C SER A 509 34.28 11.89 -10.56
N ILE A 510 34.89 11.63 -11.71
CA ILE A 510 36.33 11.50 -11.87
C ILE A 510 36.94 12.86 -11.48
N SER A 511 37.67 12.92 -10.37
CA SER A 511 38.67 13.97 -10.14
C SER A 511 40.04 13.33 -9.99
N GLN A 512 40.90 13.62 -10.97
CA GLN A 512 42.31 13.27 -10.96
C GLN A 512 43.01 14.07 -9.85
N GLY A 513 43.66 13.39 -8.90
CA GLY A 513 44.44 14.03 -7.85
C GLY A 513 45.30 13.05 -7.06
N ARG A 514 46.56 12.90 -7.49
CA ARG A 514 47.74 12.30 -6.83
C ARG A 514 47.52 11.48 -5.54
N LYS A 515 47.62 10.14 -5.66
CA LYS A 515 47.93 9.23 -4.54
C LYS A 515 49.38 9.41 -4.07
N ARG A 516 49.55 9.72 -2.77
CA ARG A 516 50.82 9.56 -2.05
C ARG A 516 50.86 8.13 -1.49
N LYS A 517 51.96 7.43 -1.75
CA LYS A 517 52.23 6.04 -1.31
C LYS A 517 52.47 6.00 0.19
N GLU A 518 51.76 5.13 0.90
CA GLU A 518 52.25 4.51 2.14
C GLU A 518 52.10 2.99 2.07
N ILE A 519 53.05 2.32 2.70
CA ILE A 519 53.51 0.95 2.54
C ILE A 519 52.60 -0.04 3.29
N PRO A 520 52.33 -1.25 2.77
CA PRO A 520 51.56 -2.26 3.47
C PRO A 520 52.45 -3.17 4.34
N LEU A 521 52.01 -3.48 5.56
CA LEU A 521 52.40 -4.70 6.26
C LEU A 521 51.14 -5.49 6.67
N CYS A 522 51.11 -6.74 6.21
CA CYS A 522 50.23 -7.89 6.53
C CYS A 522 49.83 -8.00 8.01
N SER A 523 48.77 -8.67 8.47
CA SER A 523 47.78 -9.66 7.97
C SER A 523 46.86 -9.93 9.20
N THR A 524 45.59 -10.33 9.20
CA THR A 524 44.83 -11.36 8.48
C THR A 524 43.38 -11.20 8.95
N GLY A 525 42.39 -11.30 8.05
CA GLY A 525 40.98 -11.48 8.44
C GLY A 525 40.01 -10.34 8.13
N ARG A 526 39.89 -9.92 6.87
CA ARG A 526 38.70 -9.17 6.38
C ARG A 526 38.44 -9.49 4.91
N GLN A 527 37.74 -10.60 4.69
CA GLN A 527 37.11 -10.92 3.41
C GLN A 527 35.77 -11.59 3.75
N ARG A 528 34.73 -10.79 4.01
CA ARG A 528 33.33 -11.29 4.12
C ARG A 528 32.21 -10.24 4.25
N THR A 529 32.39 -9.00 3.81
CA THR A 529 31.33 -7.96 3.94
C THR A 529 30.92 -7.24 2.67
N SER A 530 31.58 -7.46 1.52
CA SER A 530 31.19 -6.81 0.26
C SER A 530 30.12 -7.58 -0.55
N ASP A 531 30.08 -8.91 -0.47
CA ASP A 531 29.14 -9.74 -1.25
C ASP A 531 27.73 -9.83 -0.66
N ARG A 532 27.49 -9.22 0.51
CA ARG A 532 26.22 -9.35 1.23
C ARG A 532 25.16 -8.32 0.81
N ASN A 533 25.56 -7.26 0.10
CA ASN A 533 24.68 -6.13 -0.24
C ASN A 533 24.10 -6.23 -1.65
N SER A 534 24.80 -6.85 -2.63
CA SER A 534 24.21 -7.15 -3.94
C SER A 534 23.18 -8.28 -3.85
N SER A 535 23.37 -9.25 -2.94
CA SER A 535 22.45 -10.37 -2.74
C SER A 535 21.11 -9.95 -2.13
N GLN A 536 21.05 -8.82 -1.40
CA GLN A 536 19.83 -8.40 -0.72
C GLN A 536 18.87 -7.62 -1.63
N LYS A 537 19.39 -6.87 -2.62
CA LYS A 537 18.57 -6.23 -3.66
C LYS A 537 17.93 -7.27 -4.58
N GLY A 538 18.71 -8.26 -5.03
CA GLY A 538 18.18 -9.37 -5.83
C GLY A 538 17.10 -10.16 -5.09
N ARG A 539 17.31 -10.43 -3.79
CA ARG A 539 16.32 -11.14 -2.96
C ARG A 539 15.01 -10.38 -2.78
N ILE A 540 15.04 -9.04 -2.72
CA ILE A 540 13.83 -8.23 -2.60
C ILE A 540 13.10 -8.15 -3.94
N GLU A 541 13.84 -8.04 -5.06
CA GLU A 541 13.24 -8.12 -6.38
C GLU A 541 12.60 -9.50 -6.60
N GLU A 542 13.26 -10.59 -6.20
CA GLU A 542 12.72 -11.95 -6.18
C GLU A 542 11.49 -12.07 -5.25
N ASP A 543 11.53 -11.56 -4.02
CA ASP A 543 10.38 -11.54 -3.10
C ASP A 543 9.21 -10.72 -3.70
N ILE A 544 9.50 -9.63 -4.44
CA ILE A 544 8.50 -8.84 -5.16
C ILE A 544 7.90 -9.68 -6.28
N TYR A 545 8.72 -10.38 -7.07
CA TYR A 545 8.26 -11.26 -8.13
C TYR A 545 7.43 -12.43 -7.59
N ASP A 546 7.83 -13.03 -6.47
CA ASP A 546 7.15 -14.15 -5.82
C ASP A 546 5.84 -13.71 -5.17
N GLU A 547 5.81 -12.59 -4.44
CA GLU A 547 4.57 -12.07 -3.86
C GLU A 547 3.64 -11.50 -4.95
N MET A 548 4.17 -10.95 -6.05
CA MET A 548 3.39 -10.66 -7.27
C MET A 548 2.78 -11.93 -7.85
N MET A 549 3.58 -12.99 -7.98
CA MET A 549 3.13 -14.28 -8.52
C MET A 549 2.05 -14.91 -7.66
N SER A 550 2.23 -14.92 -6.33
CA SER A 550 1.24 -15.47 -5.40
C SER A 550 -0.06 -14.66 -5.38
N THR A 551 0.03 -13.34 -5.54
CA THR A 551 -1.17 -12.48 -5.63
C THR A 551 -1.91 -12.72 -6.94
N ILE A 552 -1.18 -12.87 -8.06
CA ILE A 552 -1.73 -13.21 -9.37
C ILE A 552 -2.35 -14.62 -9.36
N GLU A 553 -1.72 -15.59 -8.70
CA GLU A 553 -2.25 -16.95 -8.55
C GLU A 553 -3.49 -16.98 -7.65
N GLY A 554 -3.48 -16.20 -6.56
CA GLY A 554 -4.65 -15.97 -5.71
C GLY A 554 -5.83 -15.36 -6.48
N LEU A 555 -5.56 -14.37 -7.35
CA LEU A 555 -6.54 -13.77 -8.27
C LEU A 555 -7.12 -14.78 -9.27
N SER A 556 -6.35 -15.79 -9.68
CA SER A 556 -6.81 -16.84 -10.60
C SER A 556 -7.49 -18.02 -9.92
N SER A 557 -7.23 -18.27 -8.64
CA SER A 557 -7.77 -19.40 -7.89
C SER A 557 -9.26 -19.26 -7.53
N THR A 558 -9.82 -18.06 -7.63
CA THR A 558 -11.26 -17.80 -7.50
C THR A 558 -11.97 -18.26 -8.78
N ASN A 559 -12.20 -19.56 -8.89
CA ASN A 559 -12.93 -20.14 -10.02
C ASN A 559 -14.41 -19.70 -10.01
N PRO A 560 -14.93 -19.06 -11.09
CA PRO A 560 -16.29 -18.51 -11.14
C PRO A 560 -17.42 -19.54 -11.04
N TRP A 561 -17.10 -20.83 -11.14
CA TRP A 561 -18.09 -21.92 -11.20
C TRP A 561 -18.10 -22.83 -9.96
N CYS A 562 -17.12 -22.72 -9.05
CA CYS A 562 -16.98 -23.69 -7.96
C CYS A 562 -16.64 -23.11 -6.58
N SER A 563 -16.35 -21.80 -6.44
CA SER A 563 -16.18 -21.21 -5.10
C SER A 563 -17.45 -20.50 -4.63
N LYS A 564 -17.99 -20.92 -3.48
CA LYS A 564 -18.80 -20.05 -2.61
C LYS A 564 -17.91 -18.89 -2.17
N SER A 565 -17.77 -17.85 -2.99
CA SER A 565 -17.18 -16.59 -2.55
C SER A 565 -18.30 -15.75 -1.96
N ASP A 566 -18.16 -15.34 -0.70
CA ASP A 566 -19.13 -14.51 0.02
C ASP A 566 -19.36 -13.11 -0.62
N ASP A 567 -18.59 -12.78 -1.67
CA ASP A 567 -18.57 -11.47 -2.33
C ASP A 567 -19.63 -11.27 -3.43
N PHE A 568 -20.21 -12.35 -4.01
CA PHE A 568 -21.14 -12.28 -5.15
C PHE A 568 -22.41 -13.12 -4.97
N TYR A 569 -23.56 -12.60 -5.42
CA TYR A 569 -24.79 -13.39 -5.54
C TYR A 569 -24.75 -14.30 -6.78
N GLY A 570 -24.87 -15.62 -6.57
CA GLY A 570 -24.48 -16.69 -7.50
C GLY A 570 -24.76 -16.51 -9.00
N PHE A 571 -26.00 -16.28 -9.43
CA PHE A 571 -26.33 -16.18 -10.87
C PHE A 571 -26.31 -14.74 -11.42
N SER A 572 -26.72 -13.76 -10.61
CA SER A 572 -26.83 -12.36 -11.02
C SER A 572 -25.51 -11.59 -10.92
N LEU A 573 -24.47 -12.19 -10.29
CA LEU A 573 -23.13 -11.62 -10.10
C LEU A 573 -23.12 -10.26 -9.37
N ILE A 574 -24.25 -9.83 -8.80
CA ILE A 574 -24.36 -8.59 -8.02
C ILE A 574 -23.47 -8.69 -6.79
N PHE A 575 -22.80 -7.59 -6.43
CA PHE A 575 -21.99 -7.52 -5.21
C PHE A 575 -22.84 -7.70 -3.96
N ALA A 576 -22.32 -8.43 -2.96
CA ALA A 576 -22.96 -8.55 -1.66
C ALA A 576 -23.11 -7.19 -0.94
N GLU A 577 -22.16 -6.28 -1.14
CA GLU A 577 -22.17 -4.92 -0.58
C GLU A 577 -22.89 -3.93 -1.53
N PRO A 578 -24.03 -3.32 -1.13
CA PRO A 578 -24.84 -2.48 -2.02
C PRO A 578 -24.14 -1.17 -2.44
N GLY A 579 -23.19 -0.68 -1.64
CA GLY A 579 -22.39 0.51 -1.96
C GLY A 579 -21.46 0.31 -3.18
N LEU A 580 -20.84 -0.87 -3.27
CA LEU A 580 -19.96 -1.26 -4.38
C LEU A 580 -20.70 -1.34 -5.71
N GLU A 581 -21.95 -1.83 -5.71
CA GLU A 581 -22.78 -1.90 -6.91
C GLU A 581 -23.09 -0.50 -7.48
N LYS A 582 -23.33 0.48 -6.61
CA LYS A 582 -23.56 1.87 -7.04
C LYS A 582 -22.30 2.46 -7.66
N GLU A 583 -21.14 2.26 -7.04
CA GLU A 583 -19.85 2.74 -7.54
C GLU A 583 -19.52 2.11 -8.91
N TYR A 584 -19.65 0.78 -9.05
CA TYR A 584 -19.43 0.06 -10.31
C TYR A 584 -20.27 0.60 -11.47
N ARG A 585 -21.56 0.86 -11.23
CA ARG A 585 -22.48 1.38 -12.27
C ARG A 585 -22.18 2.81 -12.71
N THR A 586 -21.44 3.57 -11.90
CA THR A 586 -21.05 4.95 -12.18
C THR A 586 -19.69 5.09 -12.86
N ILE A 587 -18.95 3.99 -13.09
CA ILE A 587 -17.63 4.04 -13.71
C ILE A 587 -17.74 4.56 -15.17
N PRO A 588 -16.96 5.60 -15.54
CA PRO A 588 -16.95 6.16 -16.90
C PRO A 588 -16.31 5.19 -17.91
N ILE A 589 -16.83 5.15 -19.14
CA ILE A 589 -16.31 4.30 -20.22
C ILE A 589 -15.64 5.17 -21.29
N LEU A 590 -14.32 5.29 -21.20
CA LEU A 590 -13.52 6.18 -22.04
C LEU A 590 -13.49 5.82 -23.54
N LYS A 591 -13.93 4.61 -23.93
CA LYS A 591 -13.91 4.12 -25.33
C LYS A 591 -15.30 3.83 -25.91
N LEU A 592 -16.35 4.32 -25.27
CA LEU A 592 -17.75 4.03 -25.60
C LEU A 592 -18.11 4.38 -27.06
N LYS A 593 -17.58 5.48 -27.58
CA LYS A 593 -17.81 5.97 -28.96
C LYS A 593 -17.51 4.92 -30.03
N SER A 594 -16.51 4.05 -29.81
CA SER A 594 -16.13 3.01 -30.78
C SER A 594 -17.15 1.87 -30.89
N TYR A 595 -17.92 1.60 -29.82
CA TYR A 595 -18.96 0.57 -29.85
C TYR A 595 -20.11 0.95 -30.77
N PHE A 596 -20.53 2.22 -30.75
CA PHE A 596 -21.57 2.74 -31.63
C PHE A 596 -21.15 2.71 -33.10
N ALA A 597 -19.90 3.08 -33.42
CA ALA A 597 -19.36 2.96 -34.77
C ALA A 597 -19.37 1.51 -35.29
N CYS A 598 -19.01 0.56 -34.43
CA CYS A 598 -19.05 -0.86 -34.77
C CYS A 598 -20.50 -1.36 -35.00
N ALA A 599 -21.46 -0.95 -34.18
CA ALA A 599 -22.88 -1.27 -34.35
C ALA A 599 -23.44 -0.74 -35.69
N SER A 600 -23.04 0.47 -36.09
CA SER A 600 -23.41 1.06 -37.39
C SER A 600 -22.83 0.29 -38.58
N PHE A 601 -21.64 -0.30 -38.44
CA PHE A 601 -21.06 -1.14 -39.47
C PHE A 601 -21.87 -2.45 -39.66
N VAL A 602 -22.35 -3.05 -38.57
CA VAL A 602 -23.24 -4.23 -38.65
C VAL A 602 -24.55 -3.89 -39.34
N PHE A 603 -25.14 -2.74 -39.03
CA PHE A 603 -26.34 -2.26 -39.73
C PHE A 603 -26.11 -2.19 -41.24
N PHE A 604 -24.99 -1.61 -41.67
CA PHE A 604 -24.63 -1.51 -43.08
C PHE A 604 -24.47 -2.90 -43.74
N CYS A 605 -23.89 -3.87 -43.03
CA CYS A 605 -23.77 -5.24 -43.52
C CYS A 605 -25.14 -5.92 -43.68
N ILE A 606 -26.04 -5.77 -42.70
CA ILE A 606 -27.42 -6.30 -42.77
C ILE A 606 -28.16 -5.68 -43.97
N PHE A 607 -27.99 -4.37 -44.20
CA PHE A 607 -28.55 -3.69 -45.37
C PHE A 607 -28.03 -4.27 -46.69
N LEU A 608 -26.71 -4.47 -46.84
CA LEU A 608 -26.14 -5.04 -48.06
C LEU A 608 -26.64 -6.47 -48.32
N ILE A 609 -26.70 -7.31 -47.29
CA ILE A 609 -27.20 -8.70 -47.40
C ILE A 609 -28.66 -8.70 -47.88
N GLN A 610 -29.52 -7.89 -47.26
CA GLN A 610 -30.93 -7.81 -47.67
C GLN A 610 -31.08 -7.17 -49.06
N MET A 611 -30.22 -6.22 -49.46
CA MET A 611 -30.26 -5.60 -50.79
C MET A 611 -29.85 -6.56 -51.92
N PHE A 612 -28.93 -7.50 -51.66
CA PHE A 612 -28.49 -8.48 -52.67
C PHE A 612 -29.50 -9.60 -52.92
N ILE A 613 -30.27 -9.99 -51.90
CA ILE A 613 -31.11 -11.20 -51.95
C ILE A 613 -32.60 -10.86 -52.09
N MET A 614 -33.07 -9.78 -51.47
CA MET A 614 -34.50 -9.46 -51.43
C MET A 614 -34.98 -8.76 -52.70
N PRO A 615 -36.25 -8.94 -53.11
CA PRO A 615 -36.84 -8.15 -54.17
C PRO A 615 -36.88 -6.66 -53.78
N LYS A 616 -36.45 -5.80 -54.71
CA LYS A 616 -36.33 -4.35 -54.50
C LYS A 616 -37.72 -3.70 -54.36
N THR A 617 -38.24 -3.64 -53.14
CA THR A 617 -39.52 -2.98 -52.83
C THR A 617 -39.29 -1.61 -52.21
N ALA A 618 -40.19 -0.66 -52.48
CA ALA A 618 -40.14 0.67 -51.85
C ALA A 618 -40.24 0.60 -50.31
N LYS A 619 -40.95 -0.42 -49.78
CA LYS A 619 -41.08 -0.66 -48.33
C LYS A 619 -39.74 -0.97 -47.65
N LEU A 620 -38.88 -1.75 -48.31
CA LEU A 620 -37.52 -2.07 -47.85
C LEU A 620 -36.67 -0.80 -47.72
N GLY A 621 -36.71 0.08 -48.73
CA GLY A 621 -35.98 1.35 -48.70
C GLY A 621 -36.44 2.28 -47.56
N ILE A 622 -37.75 2.34 -47.30
CA ILE A 622 -38.32 3.19 -46.24
C ILE A 622 -37.93 2.67 -44.84
N SER A 623 -38.02 1.35 -44.59
CA SER A 623 -37.69 0.77 -43.27
C SER A 623 -36.21 0.97 -42.91
N PHE A 624 -35.29 0.71 -43.85
CA PHE A 624 -33.87 0.97 -43.67
C PHE A 624 -33.56 2.46 -43.56
N GLY A 625 -34.24 3.33 -44.32
CA GLY A 625 -34.07 4.78 -44.25
C GLY A 625 -34.37 5.35 -42.86
N VAL A 626 -35.48 4.92 -42.24
CA VAL A 626 -35.85 5.35 -40.87
C VAL A 626 -34.80 4.92 -39.85
N VAL A 627 -34.36 3.66 -39.89
CA VAL A 627 -33.35 3.14 -38.95
C VAL A 627 -31.98 3.78 -39.19
N ALA A 628 -31.60 4.03 -40.44
CA ALA A 628 -30.37 4.74 -40.78
C ALA A 628 -30.35 6.15 -40.21
N ILE A 629 -31.47 6.90 -40.28
CA ILE A 629 -31.58 8.23 -39.66
C ILE A 629 -31.35 8.14 -38.15
N ILE A 630 -31.96 7.17 -37.47
CA ILE A 630 -31.79 6.97 -36.02
C ILE A 630 -30.31 6.70 -35.69
N ILE A 631 -29.66 5.77 -36.40
CA ILE A 631 -28.25 5.42 -36.15
C ILE A 631 -27.31 6.59 -36.45
N VAL A 632 -27.53 7.34 -37.54
CA VAL A 632 -26.73 8.52 -37.89
C VAL A 632 -26.88 9.62 -36.85
N LEU A 633 -28.09 9.88 -36.34
CA LEU A 633 -28.31 10.83 -35.25
C LEU A 633 -27.53 10.43 -33.99
N ILE A 634 -27.55 9.13 -33.64
CA ILE A 634 -26.82 8.61 -32.49
C ILE A 634 -25.29 8.75 -32.68
N LEU A 635 -24.78 8.46 -33.87
CA LEU A 635 -23.36 8.67 -34.20
C LEU A 635 -22.98 10.16 -34.13
N LEU A 636 -23.84 11.06 -34.60
CA LEU A 636 -23.59 12.50 -34.55
C LEU A 636 -23.53 13.00 -33.11
N VAL A 637 -24.41 12.52 -32.22
CA VAL A 637 -24.35 12.80 -30.77
C VAL A 637 -23.06 12.25 -30.15
N CYS A 638 -22.64 11.03 -30.53
CA CYS A 638 -21.44 10.40 -29.99
C CYS A 638 -20.12 11.02 -30.48
N PHE A 639 -20.07 11.49 -31.73
CA PHE A 639 -18.85 12.00 -32.37
C PHE A 639 -18.84 13.53 -32.58
N ALA A 640 -19.82 14.25 -32.03
CA ALA A 640 -19.94 15.71 -32.14
C ALA A 640 -18.61 16.43 -31.86
N GLU A 641 -17.91 16.05 -30.80
CA GLU A 641 -16.62 16.62 -30.41
C GLU A 641 -15.54 16.50 -31.52
N LYS A 642 -15.43 15.35 -32.18
CA LYS A 642 -14.44 15.10 -33.24
C LYS A 642 -14.81 15.79 -34.56
N CYS A 643 -16.09 15.78 -34.92
CA CYS A 643 -16.59 16.49 -36.10
C CYS A 643 -16.41 18.01 -35.96
N MET A 644 -16.56 18.55 -34.75
CA MET A 644 -16.45 19.98 -34.47
C MET A 644 -15.01 20.51 -34.44
N LYS A 645 -13.99 19.66 -34.33
CA LYS A 645 -12.59 20.08 -34.52
C LYS A 645 -12.32 20.57 -35.95
N HIS A 646 -13.19 20.24 -36.91
CA HIS A 646 -13.12 20.67 -38.32
C HIS A 646 -14.16 21.74 -38.71
N CYS A 647 -15.15 22.05 -37.86
CA CYS A 647 -16.20 23.04 -38.14
C CYS A 647 -16.13 24.21 -37.14
N SER A 648 -15.85 25.42 -37.65
CA SER A 648 -15.72 26.68 -36.92
C SER A 648 -16.81 26.95 -35.86
N GLU A 649 -16.43 27.70 -34.80
CA GLU A 649 -17.12 28.07 -33.54
C GLU A 649 -18.50 28.80 -33.63
N ARG A 650 -19.26 28.68 -34.73
CA ARG A 650 -20.31 29.67 -35.03
C ARG A 650 -21.71 29.40 -34.46
N TRP A 651 -21.98 28.25 -33.82
CA TRP A 651 -23.35 27.84 -33.45
C TRP A 651 -23.51 27.36 -32.00
N LEU A 652 -24.42 27.99 -31.24
CA LEU A 652 -24.72 27.72 -29.82
C LEU A 652 -25.25 26.29 -29.57
N PHE A 653 -26.09 25.78 -30.48
CA PHE A 653 -26.64 24.42 -30.43
C PHE A 653 -25.54 23.34 -30.49
N LEU A 654 -24.47 23.59 -31.26
CA LEU A 654 -23.37 22.64 -31.44
C LEU A 654 -22.47 22.54 -30.19
N ARG A 655 -22.39 23.60 -29.37
CA ARG A 655 -21.69 23.57 -28.07
C ARG A 655 -22.44 22.70 -27.05
N HIS A 656 -23.77 22.74 -27.06
CA HIS A 656 -24.58 21.86 -26.23
C HIS A 656 -24.42 20.38 -26.64
N LEU A 657 -24.34 20.09 -27.94
CA LEU A 657 -24.08 18.73 -28.43
C LEU A 657 -22.69 18.19 -28.01
N CYS A 658 -21.65 19.03 -27.98
CA CYS A 658 -20.35 18.63 -27.47
C CYS A 658 -20.38 18.29 -25.97
N ALA A 659 -21.07 19.12 -25.17
CA ALA A 659 -21.25 18.86 -23.74
C ALA A 659 -22.09 17.59 -23.48
N ILE A 660 -23.08 17.30 -24.32
CA ILE A 660 -23.84 16.05 -24.28
C ILE A 660 -22.92 14.87 -24.64
N SER A 661 -22.10 14.99 -25.69
CA SER A 661 -21.16 13.95 -26.11
C SER A 661 -20.17 13.55 -25.01
N GLU A 662 -19.65 14.51 -24.25
CA GLU A 662 -18.79 14.27 -23.09
C GLU A 662 -19.57 13.60 -21.94
N LYS A 663 -20.80 14.08 -21.67
CA LYS A 663 -21.68 13.47 -20.67
C LYS A 663 -22.14 12.05 -21.02
N VAL A 664 -22.17 11.65 -22.29
CA VAL A 664 -22.51 10.27 -22.70
C VAL A 664 -21.48 9.27 -22.13
N GLU A 665 -20.22 9.66 -21.96
CA GLU A 665 -19.17 8.79 -21.42
C GLU A 665 -19.21 8.70 -19.88
N THR A 666 -19.71 9.73 -19.19
CA THR A 666 -19.70 9.83 -17.72
C THR A 666 -21.04 9.52 -17.06
N MET A 667 -22.17 9.76 -17.74
CA MET A 667 -23.52 9.63 -17.16
C MET A 667 -24.20 8.33 -17.61
N PRO A 668 -24.44 7.37 -16.71
CA PRO A 668 -25.08 6.09 -17.05
C PRO A 668 -26.53 6.26 -17.53
N LEU A 669 -27.25 7.27 -17.02
CA LEU A 669 -28.64 7.59 -17.42
C LEU A 669 -28.77 7.95 -18.90
N LEU A 670 -27.71 8.45 -19.53
CA LEU A 670 -27.71 8.81 -20.95
C LEU A 670 -27.16 7.67 -21.82
N ARG A 671 -26.10 7.01 -21.35
CA ARG A 671 -25.44 5.88 -22.06
C ARG A 671 -26.38 4.69 -22.28
N LEU A 672 -27.07 4.28 -21.23
CA LEU A 672 -27.85 3.05 -21.20
C LEU A 672 -29.03 3.06 -22.20
N PRO A 673 -29.89 4.10 -22.25
CA PRO A 673 -30.95 4.16 -23.26
C PRO A 673 -30.40 4.26 -24.68
N LEU A 674 -29.28 4.96 -24.91
CA LEU A 674 -28.66 5.06 -26.23
C LEU A 674 -28.20 3.69 -26.74
N ALA A 675 -27.56 2.90 -25.88
CA ALA A 675 -27.16 1.52 -26.19
C ALA A 675 -28.39 0.63 -26.47
N VAL A 676 -29.41 0.67 -25.61
CA VAL A 676 -30.65 -0.12 -25.78
C VAL A 676 -31.36 0.24 -27.10
N ILE A 677 -31.46 1.52 -27.46
CA ILE A 677 -32.06 1.96 -28.72
C ILE A 677 -31.28 1.44 -29.92
N THR A 678 -29.94 1.55 -29.92
CA THR A 678 -29.13 1.04 -31.04
C THR A 678 -29.22 -0.47 -31.19
N ILE A 679 -29.15 -1.22 -30.09
CA ILE A 679 -29.24 -2.68 -30.10
C ILE A 679 -30.64 -3.12 -30.53
N GLY A 680 -31.69 -2.52 -29.96
CA GLY A 680 -33.07 -2.79 -30.33
C GLY A 680 -33.35 -2.52 -31.81
N ALA A 681 -32.85 -1.41 -32.34
CA ALA A 681 -32.99 -1.07 -33.77
C ALA A 681 -32.34 -2.13 -34.68
N LEU A 682 -31.14 -2.62 -34.33
CA LEU A 682 -30.45 -3.68 -35.06
C LEU A 682 -31.19 -5.03 -35.02
N LEU A 683 -31.73 -5.40 -33.86
CA LEU A 683 -32.49 -6.64 -33.70
C LEU A 683 -33.84 -6.59 -34.43
N ILE A 684 -34.51 -5.43 -34.45
CA ILE A 684 -35.80 -5.28 -35.14
C ILE A 684 -35.60 -5.27 -36.66
N ILE A 685 -34.65 -4.51 -37.20
CA ILE A 685 -34.44 -4.40 -38.66
C ILE A 685 -34.03 -5.74 -39.29
N ALA A 686 -33.39 -6.62 -38.51
CA ALA A 686 -33.01 -7.95 -38.97
C ALA A 686 -34.21 -8.81 -39.42
N ILE A 687 -35.42 -8.59 -38.86
CA ILE A 687 -36.63 -9.37 -39.19
C ILE A 687 -37.78 -8.51 -39.75
N PHE A 688 -37.78 -7.20 -39.54
CA PHE A 688 -38.92 -6.33 -39.87
C PHE A 688 -39.48 -6.52 -41.30
N ASN A 689 -38.60 -6.72 -42.28
CA ASN A 689 -39.00 -6.87 -43.68
C ASN A 689 -39.66 -8.22 -44.00
N LEU A 690 -39.42 -9.26 -43.20
CA LEU A 690 -40.05 -10.58 -43.34
C LEU A 690 -41.56 -10.53 -43.02
N THR A 691 -41.97 -9.73 -42.03
CA THR A 691 -43.38 -9.65 -41.60
C THR A 691 -44.23 -8.78 -42.55
N THR A 692 -43.62 -7.82 -43.26
CA THR A 692 -44.33 -6.88 -44.14
C THR A 692 -44.65 -7.45 -45.52
N GLY A 693 -43.98 -8.53 -45.94
CA GLY A 693 -44.20 -9.25 -47.20
C GLY A 693 -45.47 -10.11 -47.23
N LYS A 694 -46.14 -10.30 -46.09
CA LYS A 694 -47.30 -11.19 -45.90
C LYS A 694 -48.56 -10.76 -46.67
N ASN A 695 -48.61 -9.52 -47.20
CA ASN A 695 -49.81 -8.95 -47.82
C ASN A 695 -49.93 -9.17 -49.34
N SER A 696 -48.89 -9.67 -50.02
CA SER A 696 -48.92 -9.84 -51.49
C SER A 696 -49.39 -11.21 -51.96
N THR A 697 -49.44 -12.23 -51.09
CA THR A 697 -49.88 -13.59 -51.44
C THR A 697 -51.41 -13.76 -51.44
N ALA A 698 -52.16 -12.86 -50.81
CA ALA A 698 -53.63 -12.92 -50.79
C ALA A 698 -54.29 -12.55 -52.13
N ASN A 699 -53.56 -11.98 -53.08
CA ASN A 699 -54.11 -11.54 -54.38
C ASN A 699 -53.89 -12.55 -55.52
N PHE A 700 -53.11 -13.63 -55.31
CA PHE A 700 -52.84 -14.62 -56.37
C PHE A 700 -53.90 -15.74 -56.44
N THR A 701 -54.75 -15.90 -55.41
CA THR A 701 -55.80 -16.94 -55.37
C THR A 701 -57.16 -16.50 -55.91
N ARG A 702 -57.28 -15.36 -56.61
CA ARG A 702 -58.56 -14.86 -57.13
C ARG A 702 -58.65 -14.68 -58.66
N SER A 703 -57.86 -15.41 -59.44
CA SER A 703 -58.03 -15.45 -60.90
C SER A 703 -57.77 -16.85 -61.44
N ASN A 704 -58.68 -17.33 -62.28
CA ASN A 704 -58.59 -18.53 -63.14
C ASN A 704 -59.16 -19.83 -62.56
N TYR A 705 -60.47 -19.82 -62.27
CA TYR A 705 -61.32 -20.88 -62.82
C TYR A 705 -61.85 -20.36 -64.16
N VAL A 706 -61.49 -21.01 -65.26
CA VAL A 706 -62.31 -21.31 -66.45
C VAL A 706 -61.41 -21.90 -67.55
N ASN A 707 -61.77 -23.13 -67.91
CA ASN A 707 -61.50 -23.92 -69.12
C ASN A 707 -60.09 -24.46 -69.39
N GLY A 708 -60.08 -25.77 -69.61
CA GLY A 708 -58.88 -26.58 -69.71
C GLY A 708 -58.13 -26.43 -71.03
N THR A 709 -56.83 -26.66 -70.94
CA THR A 709 -56.01 -27.42 -71.89
C THR A 709 -54.69 -27.71 -71.18
N ILE A 710 -54.25 -28.97 -71.25
CA ILE A 710 -53.03 -29.46 -70.61
C ILE A 710 -51.84 -29.06 -71.49
N TYR A 711 -50.97 -28.18 -70.98
CA TYR A 711 -49.59 -28.00 -71.45
C TYR A 711 -48.64 -28.29 -70.27
N PRO A 712 -47.49 -28.95 -70.49
CA PRO A 712 -46.50 -29.14 -69.43
C PRO A 712 -45.70 -27.85 -69.26
N GLU A 713 -45.97 -27.08 -68.21
CA GLU A 713 -45.19 -25.89 -67.85
C GLU A 713 -43.99 -26.29 -66.97
N ASN A 714 -42.81 -26.38 -67.57
CA ASN A 714 -41.52 -26.60 -66.91
C ASN A 714 -40.95 -25.34 -66.21
N GLN A 715 -41.79 -24.40 -65.72
CA GLN A 715 -41.33 -23.09 -65.20
C GLN A 715 -41.53 -22.84 -63.70
N SER A 716 -41.96 -23.82 -62.90
CA SER A 716 -42.28 -23.60 -61.46
C SER A 716 -41.18 -23.97 -60.45
N PHE A 717 -40.07 -24.60 -60.86
CA PHE A 717 -39.03 -25.10 -59.94
C PHE A 717 -37.97 -24.03 -59.54
N GLY A 718 -37.79 -22.98 -60.34
CA GLY A 718 -36.86 -21.87 -60.03
C GLY A 718 -37.37 -20.90 -58.96
N ASN A 719 -38.69 -20.66 -58.90
CA ASN A 719 -39.28 -19.70 -57.95
C ASN A 719 -39.39 -20.24 -56.52
N THR A 720 -39.44 -21.57 -56.35
CA THR A 720 -39.51 -22.21 -55.03
C THR A 720 -38.16 -22.15 -54.31
N THR A 721 -37.06 -22.44 -55.01
CA THR A 721 -35.70 -22.39 -54.45
C THR A 721 -35.24 -20.97 -54.05
N GLU A 722 -35.63 -19.93 -54.80
CA GLU A 722 -35.36 -18.54 -54.41
C GLU A 722 -36.10 -18.09 -53.14
N TYR A 723 -37.35 -18.55 -52.97
CA TYR A 723 -38.16 -18.23 -51.77
C TYR A 723 -37.61 -18.90 -50.49
N PHE A 724 -37.05 -20.11 -50.62
CA PHE A 724 -36.38 -20.80 -49.51
C PHE A 724 -35.07 -20.10 -49.11
N ALA A 725 -34.25 -19.69 -50.09
CA ALA A 725 -33.04 -18.93 -49.84
C ALA A 725 -33.36 -17.61 -49.11
N GLU A 726 -34.40 -16.88 -49.52
CA GLU A 726 -34.83 -15.63 -48.90
C GLU A 726 -35.00 -15.75 -47.37
N LYS A 727 -35.70 -16.79 -46.91
CA LYS A 727 -36.03 -17.00 -45.48
C LYS A 727 -34.83 -17.32 -44.60
N THR A 728 -33.79 -17.98 -45.13
CA THR A 728 -32.60 -18.33 -44.33
C THR A 728 -31.58 -17.22 -44.20
N TYR A 729 -31.46 -16.34 -45.18
CA TYR A 729 -30.59 -15.18 -45.01
C TYR A 729 -31.15 -14.18 -43.98
N TYR A 730 -32.46 -14.17 -43.74
CA TYR A 730 -33.03 -13.48 -42.57
C TYR A 730 -32.52 -14.08 -41.25
N ALA A 731 -32.44 -15.41 -41.13
CA ALA A 731 -31.86 -16.04 -39.94
C ALA A 731 -30.39 -15.64 -39.74
N TYR A 732 -29.61 -15.45 -40.82
CA TYR A 732 -28.22 -14.99 -40.72
C TYR A 732 -28.14 -13.52 -40.28
N CYS A 733 -29.07 -12.67 -40.75
CA CYS A 733 -29.20 -11.30 -40.26
C CYS A 733 -29.52 -11.26 -38.76
N CYS A 734 -30.35 -12.18 -38.27
CA CYS A 734 -30.64 -12.33 -36.84
C CYS A 734 -29.39 -12.70 -36.03
N ILE A 735 -28.60 -13.65 -36.53
CA ILE A 735 -27.33 -14.05 -35.90
C ILE A 735 -26.35 -12.87 -35.86
N LEU A 736 -26.23 -12.10 -36.96
CA LEU A 736 -25.42 -10.88 -36.97
C LEU A 736 -25.92 -9.82 -35.96
N GLY A 737 -27.24 -9.70 -35.79
CA GLY A 737 -27.86 -8.89 -34.74
C GLY A 737 -27.47 -9.34 -33.32
N PHE A 738 -27.46 -10.65 -33.06
CA PHE A 738 -26.97 -11.19 -31.78
C PHE A 738 -25.49 -10.90 -31.55
N ILE A 739 -24.65 -11.07 -32.57
CA ILE A 739 -23.23 -10.75 -32.48
C ILE A 739 -23.05 -9.24 -32.22
N ALA A 740 -23.90 -8.36 -32.77
CA ALA A 740 -23.89 -6.93 -32.48
C ALA A 740 -24.11 -6.60 -31.00
N CYS A 741 -24.96 -7.36 -30.28
CA CYS A 741 -25.10 -7.21 -28.83
C CYS A 741 -23.80 -7.50 -28.06
N SER A 742 -22.93 -8.39 -28.58
CA SER A 742 -21.68 -8.79 -27.91
C SER A 742 -20.62 -7.67 -27.87
N VAL A 743 -20.76 -6.65 -28.72
CA VAL A 743 -19.83 -5.52 -28.85
C VAL A 743 -19.80 -4.66 -27.61
N PHE A 744 -20.94 -4.50 -26.94
CA PHE A 744 -21.09 -3.63 -25.78
C PHE A 744 -20.57 -4.33 -24.51
N LEU A 745 -19.26 -4.54 -24.39
CA LEU A 745 -18.62 -5.32 -23.33
C LEU A 745 -19.08 -4.93 -21.91
N GLN A 746 -19.18 -3.62 -21.62
CA GLN A 746 -19.45 -3.05 -20.29
C GLN A 746 -20.93 -2.61 -20.08
N MET A 747 -21.85 -3.12 -20.90
CA MET A 747 -23.29 -3.05 -20.59
C MET A 747 -23.63 -4.14 -19.57
N SER A 748 -24.53 -3.85 -18.63
CA SER A 748 -24.89 -4.79 -17.56
C SER A 748 -25.37 -6.13 -18.14
N PHE A 749 -24.91 -7.21 -17.51
CA PHE A 749 -25.25 -8.59 -17.88
C PHE A 749 -26.77 -8.80 -17.95
N GLU A 750 -27.50 -8.34 -16.93
CA GLU A 750 -28.97 -8.45 -16.84
C GLU A 750 -29.69 -7.87 -18.07
N LEU A 751 -29.27 -6.68 -18.54
CA LEU A 751 -29.91 -6.06 -19.70
C LEU A 751 -29.58 -6.80 -21.00
N LYS A 752 -28.37 -7.36 -21.13
CA LYS A 752 -28.01 -8.18 -22.29
C LYS A 752 -28.83 -9.46 -22.33
N VAL A 753 -28.97 -10.14 -21.19
CA VAL A 753 -29.79 -11.36 -21.08
C VAL A 753 -31.25 -11.05 -21.41
N LEU A 754 -31.80 -9.95 -20.88
CA LEU A 754 -33.17 -9.53 -21.17
C LEU A 754 -33.35 -9.24 -22.67
N LEU A 755 -32.47 -8.44 -23.28
CA LEU A 755 -32.57 -8.08 -24.70
C LEU A 755 -32.41 -9.31 -25.62
N LEU A 756 -31.43 -10.17 -25.35
CA LEU A 756 -31.17 -11.36 -26.15
C LEU A 756 -32.26 -12.43 -25.97
N SER A 757 -32.82 -12.61 -24.77
CA SER A 757 -33.91 -13.57 -24.55
C SER A 757 -35.21 -13.15 -25.22
N ILE A 758 -35.57 -11.86 -25.14
CA ILE A 758 -36.71 -11.29 -25.89
C ILE A 758 -36.49 -11.48 -27.40
N ALA A 759 -35.28 -11.20 -27.90
CA ALA A 759 -35.01 -11.33 -29.33
C ALA A 759 -35.07 -12.79 -29.80
N VAL A 760 -34.44 -13.74 -29.09
CA VAL A 760 -34.51 -15.17 -29.44
C VAL A 760 -35.92 -15.71 -29.41
N THR A 761 -36.71 -15.38 -28.38
CA THR A 761 -38.10 -15.86 -28.28
C THR A 761 -38.97 -15.34 -29.43
N VAL A 762 -38.84 -14.05 -29.76
CA VAL A 762 -39.51 -13.43 -30.92
C VAL A 762 -39.05 -14.07 -32.22
N TYR A 763 -37.75 -14.32 -32.40
CA TYR A 763 -37.20 -14.91 -33.61
C TYR A 763 -37.70 -16.35 -33.79
N LEU A 764 -37.60 -17.18 -32.76
CA LEU A 764 -38.11 -18.56 -32.76
C LEU A 764 -39.63 -18.57 -33.01
N PHE A 765 -40.39 -17.66 -32.41
CA PHE A 765 -41.83 -17.56 -32.67
C PHE A 765 -42.12 -17.22 -34.13
N ILE A 766 -41.42 -16.24 -34.71
CA ILE A 766 -41.63 -15.83 -36.10
C ILE A 766 -41.27 -16.95 -37.08
N PHE A 767 -40.12 -17.61 -36.90
CA PHE A 767 -39.70 -18.71 -37.78
C PHE A 767 -40.60 -19.96 -37.65
N ASN A 768 -41.27 -20.18 -36.51
CA ASN A 768 -42.20 -21.31 -36.32
C ASN A 768 -43.67 -20.98 -36.67
N THR A 769 -44.08 -19.71 -36.68
CA THR A 769 -45.49 -19.31 -36.92
C THR A 769 -45.80 -18.79 -38.32
N LEU A 770 -44.79 -18.52 -39.16
CA LEU A 770 -45.05 -18.18 -40.56
C LEU A 770 -45.68 -19.40 -41.27
N PRO A 771 -46.92 -19.28 -41.80
CA PRO A 771 -47.57 -20.36 -42.54
C PRO A 771 -46.85 -20.59 -43.86
N GLU A 772 -46.77 -21.86 -44.28
CA GLU A 772 -46.03 -22.24 -45.47
C GLU A 772 -46.85 -23.14 -46.39
N PRO A 773 -46.62 -23.08 -47.71
CA PRO A 773 -46.78 -24.21 -48.60
C PRO A 773 -45.63 -25.24 -48.41
N TRP A 774 -45.24 -25.58 -47.17
CA TRP A 774 -44.23 -26.62 -46.90
C TRP A 774 -44.83 -28.03 -46.95
N ASN A 775 -46.15 -28.14 -47.10
CA ASN A 775 -46.85 -29.41 -47.29
C ASN A 775 -47.07 -29.76 -48.78
N LEU A 776 -46.65 -28.91 -49.73
CA LEU A 776 -46.87 -29.13 -51.17
C LEU A 776 -45.65 -29.75 -51.88
N SER A 777 -44.90 -30.63 -51.22
CA SER A 777 -43.95 -31.56 -51.88
C SER A 777 -44.35 -33.03 -51.74
N LEU A 778 -45.50 -33.32 -51.11
CA LEU A 778 -45.93 -34.69 -50.83
C LEU A 778 -46.69 -35.34 -52.00
N SER A 779 -46.12 -35.31 -53.21
CA SER A 779 -46.60 -36.19 -54.30
C SER A 779 -45.59 -36.57 -55.39
N VAL A 780 -44.29 -36.27 -55.27
CA VAL A 780 -43.30 -36.75 -56.26
C VAL A 780 -42.12 -37.47 -55.58
N ASN A 781 -42.24 -38.80 -55.58
CA ASN A 781 -41.22 -39.86 -55.40
C ASN A 781 -40.48 -40.03 -54.05
N ASN A 782 -40.88 -41.12 -53.37
CA ASN A 782 -40.42 -41.69 -52.10
C ASN A 782 -39.00 -42.32 -52.09
N THR A 783 -37.90 -41.64 -52.44
CA THR A 783 -36.56 -42.26 -52.22
C THR A 783 -35.44 -41.38 -51.70
N ARG A 784 -35.66 -40.12 -51.31
CA ARG A 784 -34.59 -39.31 -50.69
C ARG A 784 -35.14 -38.39 -49.61
N LEU A 785 -35.34 -38.92 -48.40
CA LEU A 785 -35.35 -38.08 -47.20
C LEU A 785 -33.90 -37.82 -46.84
N SER A 786 -33.45 -36.56 -46.96
CA SER A 786 -32.11 -36.15 -46.56
C SER A 786 -32.23 -34.76 -45.97
N ILE A 787 -32.12 -34.62 -44.64
CA ILE A 787 -31.89 -33.34 -43.92
C ILE A 787 -32.94 -32.21 -44.14
N GLU A 788 -34.11 -32.47 -44.74
CA GLU A 788 -34.96 -31.39 -45.26
C GLU A 788 -36.05 -30.89 -44.29
N GLU A 789 -35.63 -30.28 -43.17
CA GLU A 789 -36.42 -29.20 -42.56
C GLU A 789 -35.50 -28.02 -42.14
N PRO A 790 -35.30 -27.01 -43.01
CA PRO A 790 -34.47 -25.84 -42.69
C PRO A 790 -34.93 -25.08 -41.43
N ARG A 791 -36.19 -25.27 -41.00
CA ARG A 791 -36.74 -24.79 -39.71
C ARG A 791 -35.93 -25.26 -38.50
N ILE A 792 -35.69 -26.56 -38.39
CA ILE A 792 -35.04 -27.15 -37.21
C ILE A 792 -33.59 -26.68 -37.11
N MET A 793 -32.90 -26.62 -38.25
CA MET A 793 -31.50 -26.20 -38.32
C MET A 793 -31.32 -24.73 -37.94
N VAL A 794 -32.19 -23.83 -38.44
CA VAL A 794 -32.19 -22.41 -38.05
C VAL A 794 -32.43 -22.25 -36.55
N ASN A 795 -33.38 -22.98 -35.97
CA ASN A 795 -33.68 -22.94 -34.54
C ASN A 795 -32.47 -23.38 -33.70
N ILE A 796 -31.78 -24.45 -34.09
CA ILE A 796 -30.58 -24.96 -33.43
C ILE A 796 -29.45 -23.90 -33.44
N TYR A 797 -29.19 -23.26 -34.59
CA TYR A 797 -28.15 -22.24 -34.68
C TYR A 797 -28.48 -20.97 -33.89
N LEU A 798 -29.74 -20.53 -33.88
CA LEU A 798 -30.17 -19.39 -33.05
C LEU A 798 -29.95 -19.66 -31.56
N VAL A 799 -30.28 -20.88 -31.09
CA VAL A 799 -30.05 -21.30 -29.71
C VAL A 799 -28.55 -21.42 -29.40
N LEU A 800 -27.73 -21.95 -30.32
CA LEU A 800 -26.28 -22.05 -30.16
C LEU A 800 -25.64 -20.67 -29.97
N PHE A 801 -25.94 -19.71 -30.85
CA PHE A 801 -25.42 -18.34 -30.74
C PHE A 801 -25.93 -17.64 -29.47
N TYR A 802 -27.18 -17.87 -29.06
CA TYR A 802 -27.72 -17.32 -27.82
C TYR A 802 -26.97 -17.81 -26.58
N VAL A 803 -26.81 -19.13 -26.43
CA VAL A 803 -26.13 -19.74 -25.27
C VAL A 803 -24.67 -19.27 -25.20
N THR A 804 -23.97 -19.27 -26.34
CA THR A 804 -22.56 -18.84 -26.40
C THR A 804 -22.37 -17.38 -26.02
N LEU A 805 -23.26 -16.49 -26.48
CA LEU A 805 -23.21 -15.07 -26.16
C LEU A 805 -23.56 -14.75 -24.71
N ILE A 806 -24.53 -15.45 -24.11
CA ILE A 806 -24.83 -15.28 -22.68
C ILE A 806 -23.65 -15.71 -21.82
N LEU A 807 -23.04 -16.86 -22.11
CA LEU A 807 -21.92 -17.35 -21.33
C LEU A 807 -20.69 -16.45 -21.49
N LEU A 808 -20.44 -15.94 -22.70
CA LEU A 808 -19.41 -14.93 -22.94
C LEU A 808 -19.69 -13.64 -22.17
N ALA A 809 -20.94 -13.14 -22.20
CA ALA A 809 -21.35 -11.94 -21.48
C ALA A 809 -21.20 -12.09 -19.96
N LYS A 810 -21.55 -13.27 -19.41
CA LYS A 810 -21.36 -13.62 -18.00
C LYS A 810 -19.89 -13.55 -17.60
N GLN A 811 -19.02 -14.15 -18.40
CA GLN A 811 -17.59 -14.17 -18.14
C GLN A 811 -16.97 -12.76 -18.17
N ILE A 812 -17.37 -11.93 -19.14
CA ILE A 812 -16.89 -10.54 -19.26
C ILE A 812 -17.35 -9.69 -18.07
N ASP A 813 -18.60 -9.81 -17.63
CA ASP A 813 -19.12 -9.04 -16.49
C ASP A 813 -18.44 -9.46 -15.18
N TYR A 814 -18.17 -10.76 -15.00
CA TYR A 814 -17.39 -11.28 -13.86
C TYR A 814 -16.02 -10.60 -13.74
N TYR A 815 -15.24 -10.51 -14.82
CA TYR A 815 -13.93 -9.85 -14.78
C TYR A 815 -14.02 -8.35 -14.53
N CYS A 816 -15.02 -7.66 -15.09
CA CYS A 816 -15.23 -6.24 -14.85
C CYS A 816 -15.54 -5.96 -13.37
N ARG A 817 -16.34 -6.84 -12.73
CA ARG A 817 -16.67 -6.74 -11.31
C ARG A 817 -15.47 -7.08 -10.42
N LEU A 818 -14.70 -8.09 -10.78
CA LEU A 818 -13.47 -8.45 -10.09
C LEU A 818 -12.48 -7.27 -10.08
N ASP A 819 -12.27 -6.60 -11.23
CA ASP A 819 -11.45 -5.39 -11.33
C ASP A 819 -11.92 -4.29 -10.35
N CYS A 820 -13.23 -4.02 -10.31
CA CYS A 820 -13.80 -3.03 -9.40
C CYS A 820 -13.57 -3.38 -7.91
N LEU A 821 -13.75 -4.65 -7.54
CA LEU A 821 -13.54 -5.13 -6.17
C LEU A 821 -12.10 -4.93 -5.73
N TRP A 822 -11.13 -5.29 -6.57
CA TRP A 822 -9.71 -5.14 -6.26
C TRP A 822 -9.29 -3.68 -6.19
N LYS A 823 -9.76 -2.84 -7.11
CA LYS A 823 -9.58 -1.38 -7.04
C LYS A 823 -10.02 -0.82 -5.70
N ASN A 824 -11.21 -1.19 -5.21
CA ASN A 824 -11.69 -0.71 -3.92
C ASN A 824 -10.87 -1.30 -2.74
N LYS A 825 -10.52 -2.58 -2.79
CA LYS A 825 -9.69 -3.22 -1.74
C LYS A 825 -8.33 -2.54 -1.61
N PHE A 826 -7.66 -2.26 -2.73
CA PHE A 826 -6.40 -1.51 -2.74
C PHE A 826 -6.55 -0.08 -2.25
N LYS A 827 -7.65 0.59 -2.61
CA LYS A 827 -7.97 1.94 -2.11
C LYS A 827 -8.13 1.96 -0.58
N LYS A 828 -8.92 1.02 -0.03
CA LYS A 828 -9.10 0.87 1.43
C LYS A 828 -7.77 0.57 2.14
N GLU A 829 -6.95 -0.33 1.60
CA GLU A 829 -5.61 -0.61 2.17
C GLU A 829 -4.68 0.61 2.11
N HIS A 830 -4.75 1.40 1.03
CA HIS A 830 -3.95 2.62 0.89
C HIS A 830 -4.34 3.71 1.90
N GLU A 831 -5.65 3.94 2.08
CA GLU A 831 -6.17 4.89 3.09
C GLU A 831 -5.76 4.46 4.52
N GLN A 832 -5.78 3.16 4.82
CA GLN A 832 -5.28 2.63 6.10
C GLN A 832 -3.77 2.85 6.29
N PHE A 833 -2.99 2.77 5.21
CA PHE A 833 -1.57 3.06 5.27
C PHE A 833 -1.31 4.55 5.50
N GLU A 834 -1.99 5.44 4.76
CA GLU A 834 -1.82 6.90 4.91
C GLU A 834 -2.16 7.35 6.34
N THR A 835 -3.25 6.82 6.91
CA THR A 835 -3.61 7.08 8.31
C THR A 835 -2.54 6.58 9.28
N MET A 836 -2.00 5.37 9.07
CA MET A 836 -0.91 4.83 9.89
C MET A 836 0.39 5.64 9.77
N GLU A 837 0.74 6.09 8.56
CA GLU A 837 1.91 6.94 8.30
C GLU A 837 1.77 8.28 9.04
N ASN A 838 0.61 8.92 8.96
CA ASN A 838 0.33 10.17 9.66
C ASN A 838 0.43 10.00 11.19
N VAL A 839 -0.11 8.91 11.75
CA VAL A 839 0.02 8.59 13.18
C VAL A 839 1.49 8.37 13.56
N ASN A 840 2.23 7.54 12.82
CA ASN A 840 3.64 7.28 13.10
C ASN A 840 4.49 8.55 13.00
N ARG A 841 4.20 9.43 12.04
CA ARG A 841 4.89 10.71 11.87
C ARG A 841 4.62 11.64 13.06
N LEU A 842 3.38 11.76 13.52
CA LEU A 842 3.04 12.54 14.72
C LEU A 842 3.78 12.02 15.96
N LEU A 843 3.86 10.69 16.11
CA LEU A 843 4.61 10.07 17.21
C LEU A 843 6.12 10.40 17.13
N LEU A 844 6.69 10.42 15.93
CA LEU A 844 8.11 10.66 15.72
C LEU A 844 8.49 12.15 15.92
N GLU A 845 7.67 13.07 15.40
CA GLU A 845 7.80 14.52 15.64
C GLU A 845 7.64 14.86 17.13
N ASN A 846 6.90 14.04 17.89
CA ASN A 846 6.79 14.19 19.34
C ASN A 846 8.03 13.70 20.12
N VAL A 847 8.90 12.87 19.53
CA VAL A 847 10.10 12.34 20.19
C VAL A 847 11.34 13.18 19.88
N LEU A 848 11.54 13.54 18.62
CA LEU A 848 12.71 14.30 18.17
C LEU A 848 12.33 15.76 17.84
N PRO A 849 13.23 16.74 18.02
CA PRO A 849 13.01 18.10 17.52
C PRO A 849 12.70 18.09 16.02
N ALA A 850 11.83 18.99 15.53
CA ALA A 850 11.43 19.02 14.12
C ALA A 850 12.64 19.17 13.15
N HIS A 851 13.62 20.00 13.52
CA HIS A 851 14.84 20.20 12.72
C HIS A 851 15.73 18.95 12.67
N VAL A 852 15.80 18.17 13.75
CA VAL A 852 16.53 16.89 13.82
C VAL A 852 15.78 15.79 13.09
N ALA A 853 14.45 15.73 13.22
CA ALA A 853 13.60 14.79 12.50
C ALA A 853 13.76 14.98 10.98
N ALA A 854 13.78 16.23 10.50
CA ALA A 854 14.04 16.54 9.09
C ALA A 854 15.42 16.08 8.60
N TYR A 855 16.46 16.10 9.45
CA TYR A 855 17.79 15.61 9.11
C TYR A 855 17.82 14.09 8.82
N PHE A 856 17.06 13.29 9.59
CA PHE A 856 17.03 11.83 9.43
C PHE A 856 15.94 11.32 8.47
N ILE A 857 14.83 12.06 8.31
CA ILE A 857 13.63 11.64 7.56
C ILE A 857 13.52 12.38 6.21
N GLY A 858 14.33 13.41 5.96
CA GLY A 858 14.31 14.20 4.74
C GLY A 858 14.71 13.44 3.46
N GLU A 859 14.52 14.07 2.30
CA GLU A 859 14.79 13.48 0.98
C GLU A 859 16.25 13.07 0.76
N LYS A 860 17.20 13.75 1.44
CA LYS A 860 18.61 13.35 1.52
C LYS A 860 18.88 12.75 2.88
N ARG A 861 18.88 11.42 2.93
CA ARG A 861 19.17 10.67 4.16
C ARG A 861 20.66 10.75 4.47
N ASN A 862 21.03 11.57 5.45
CA ASN A 862 22.41 11.65 5.92
C ASN A 862 22.69 10.51 6.90
N GLU A 863 23.75 9.73 6.67
CA GLU A 863 24.15 8.58 7.49
C GLU A 863 25.07 8.95 8.68
N ASP A 864 25.38 10.23 8.84
CA ASP A 864 26.32 10.73 9.85
C ASP A 864 25.61 11.13 11.16
N TRP A 865 26.38 11.08 12.25
CA TRP A 865 25.91 11.45 13.58
C TRP A 865 25.47 12.92 13.61
N TYR A 866 24.24 13.18 14.05
CA TYR A 866 23.78 14.55 14.29
C TYR A 866 24.52 15.15 15.48
N HIS A 867 25.26 16.24 15.23
CA HIS A 867 25.93 17.04 16.24
C HIS A 867 25.91 18.50 15.80
N GLN A 868 25.67 19.41 16.74
CA GLN A 868 25.70 20.85 16.50
C GLN A 868 26.21 21.57 17.75
N SER A 869 27.13 22.51 17.58
CA SER A 869 27.54 23.43 18.64
C SER A 869 26.76 24.72 18.56
N TYR A 870 26.35 25.23 19.72
CA TYR A 870 25.69 26.51 19.87
C TYR A 870 26.48 27.36 20.86
N ASP A 871 26.74 28.61 20.51
CA ASP A 871 27.59 29.49 21.33
C ASP A 871 26.83 30.12 22.50
N CYS A 872 25.53 30.37 22.33
CA CYS A 872 24.70 31.02 23.34
C CYS A 872 23.32 30.36 23.42
N VAL A 873 23.12 29.51 24.43
CA VAL A 873 21.84 28.85 24.74
C VAL A 873 21.50 29.10 26.20
N CYS A 874 20.25 29.48 26.45
CA CYS A 874 19.72 29.64 27.81
C CYS A 874 19.09 28.32 28.26
N VAL A 875 19.54 27.76 29.39
CA VAL A 875 19.07 26.48 29.92
C VAL A 875 18.38 26.70 31.26
N MET A 876 17.22 26.08 31.44
CA MET A 876 16.42 26.12 32.65
C MET A 876 16.17 24.72 33.20
N PHE A 877 16.36 24.58 34.50
CA PHE A 877 15.86 23.46 35.30
C PHE A 877 14.80 23.99 36.26
N ALA A 878 13.59 23.42 36.19
CA ALA A 878 12.49 23.74 37.09
C ALA A 878 12.04 22.46 37.80
N SER A 879 12.28 22.36 39.10
CA SER A 879 11.88 21.19 39.89
C SER A 879 10.70 21.49 40.79
N VAL A 880 9.94 20.45 41.12
CA VAL A 880 8.94 20.46 42.21
C VAL A 880 9.52 19.61 43.36
N PRO A 881 10.27 20.18 44.32
CA PRO A 881 10.89 19.41 45.40
C PRO A 881 9.86 18.77 46.33
N ASP A 882 8.79 19.49 46.63
CA ASP A 882 7.71 19.06 47.53
C ASP A 882 6.98 17.81 47.03
N PHE A 883 6.99 17.57 45.72
CA PHE A 883 6.41 16.37 45.13
C PHE A 883 7.07 15.08 45.65
N LYS A 884 8.39 15.12 45.93
CA LYS A 884 9.10 13.94 46.48
C LYS A 884 8.58 13.55 47.87
N VAL A 885 8.17 14.55 48.66
CA VAL A 885 7.59 14.33 50.00
C VAL A 885 6.12 13.91 49.90
N PHE A 886 5.39 14.46 48.93
CA PHE A 886 4.00 14.11 48.65
C PHE A 886 3.84 12.68 48.12
N TYR A 887 4.81 12.20 47.33
CA TYR A 887 4.75 10.88 46.71
C TYR A 887 4.77 9.76 47.78
N THR A 888 3.65 9.05 47.88
CA THR A 888 3.43 7.98 48.86
C THR A 888 2.87 6.74 48.16
N GLU A 889 3.51 5.60 48.39
CA GLU A 889 3.14 4.31 47.79
C GLU A 889 2.14 3.55 48.68
N CYS A 890 1.09 4.23 49.14
CA CYS A 890 0.03 3.63 49.97
C CYS A 890 -1.09 3.02 49.09
N ASP A 891 -1.78 1.99 49.58
CA ASP A 891 -2.91 1.35 48.88
C ASP A 891 -4.02 2.33 48.51
N VAL A 892 -4.27 3.34 49.36
CA VAL A 892 -5.24 4.42 49.12
C VAL A 892 -4.89 5.23 47.86
N ASN A 893 -3.59 5.43 47.58
CA ASN A 893 -3.10 6.12 46.39
C ASN A 893 -2.88 5.17 45.20
N LYS A 894 -3.45 3.95 45.26
CA LYS A 894 -3.19 2.85 44.32
C LYS A 894 -1.68 2.65 44.12
N GLU A 895 -0.94 2.67 45.23
CA GLU A 895 0.50 2.41 45.27
C GLU A 895 1.31 3.41 44.43
N GLY A 896 0.90 4.69 44.44
CA GLY A 896 1.61 5.81 43.82
C GLY A 896 1.09 6.26 42.44
N LEU A 897 0.13 5.53 41.85
CA LEU A 897 -0.41 5.84 40.52
C LEU A 897 -1.17 7.17 40.47
N GLU A 898 -1.96 7.48 41.50
CA GLU A 898 -2.73 8.73 41.55
C GLU A 898 -1.80 9.95 41.72
N CYS A 899 -0.68 9.80 42.44
CA CYS A 899 0.36 10.83 42.52
C CYS A 899 1.00 11.08 41.14
N LEU A 900 1.26 10.03 40.36
CA LEU A 900 1.78 10.18 38.99
C LEU A 900 0.76 10.79 38.03
N ARG A 901 -0.55 10.55 38.23
CA ARG A 901 -1.59 11.23 37.46
C ARG A 901 -1.54 12.75 37.69
N LEU A 902 -1.40 13.18 38.95
CA LEU A 902 -1.23 14.60 39.26
C LEU A 902 0.05 15.19 38.65
N LEU A 903 1.16 14.44 38.72
CA LEU A 903 2.40 14.86 38.05
C LEU A 903 2.21 14.98 36.53
N ASN A 904 1.48 14.04 35.92
CA ASN A 904 1.18 14.08 34.49
C ASN A 904 0.38 15.34 34.11
N GLU A 905 -0.60 15.74 34.91
CA GLU A 905 -1.32 17.00 34.69
C GLU A 905 -0.42 18.22 34.83
N ILE A 906 0.45 18.27 35.85
CA ILE A 906 1.42 19.37 36.00
C ILE A 906 2.32 19.49 34.75
N ILE A 907 2.86 18.36 34.27
CA ILE A 907 3.73 18.34 33.10
C ILE A 907 2.95 18.64 31.81
N ALA A 908 1.70 18.20 31.70
CA ALA A 908 0.82 18.50 30.57
C ALA A 908 0.55 20.00 30.48
N ASP A 909 0.19 20.65 31.59
CA ASP A 909 -0.01 22.10 31.68
C ASP A 909 1.25 22.90 31.32
N PHE A 910 2.42 22.39 31.68
CA PHE A 910 3.70 22.99 31.29
C PHE A 910 3.98 22.83 29.79
N ASP A 911 3.64 21.67 29.21
CA ASP A 911 3.78 21.38 27.79
C ASP A 911 2.81 22.23 26.94
N GLU A 912 1.60 22.52 27.44
CA GLU A 912 0.64 23.42 26.79
C GLU A 912 1.19 24.84 26.61
N LEU A 913 1.99 25.34 27.56
CA LEU A 913 2.60 26.66 27.42
C LEU A 913 3.53 26.73 26.20
N LEU A 914 4.17 25.63 25.80
CA LEU A 914 5.01 25.56 24.60
C LEU A 914 4.23 25.63 23.27
N LEU A 915 2.90 25.54 23.31
CA LEU A 915 2.03 25.79 22.15
C LEU A 915 1.83 27.29 21.90
N LYS A 916 2.05 28.15 22.91
CA LYS A 916 1.86 29.59 22.75
C LYS A 916 2.96 30.16 21.84
N PRO A 917 2.62 31.04 20.89
CA PRO A 917 3.59 31.60 19.94
C PRO A 917 4.74 32.35 20.63
N LYS A 918 4.47 32.97 21.79
CA LYS A 918 5.49 33.64 22.64
C LYS A 918 6.63 32.72 23.07
N PHE A 919 6.34 31.43 23.29
CA PHE A 919 7.31 30.44 23.78
C PHE A 919 7.78 29.48 22.68
N SER A 920 7.52 29.80 21.40
CA SER A 920 7.93 28.96 20.26
C SER A 920 9.44 28.72 20.15
N GLY A 921 10.26 29.63 20.70
CA GLY A 921 11.72 29.50 20.78
C GLY A 921 12.22 28.68 21.97
N VAL A 922 11.33 28.22 22.86
CA VAL A 922 11.66 27.36 24.01
C VAL A 922 11.41 25.91 23.62
N GLU A 923 12.43 25.07 23.78
CA GLU A 923 12.35 23.65 23.52
C GLU A 923 12.49 22.85 24.82
N LYS A 924 11.53 21.97 25.07
CA LYS A 924 11.63 20.94 26.12
C LYS A 924 12.70 19.94 25.73
N ILE A 925 13.68 19.72 26.62
CA ILE A 925 14.74 18.72 26.40
C ILE A 925 14.27 17.36 26.96
N LYS A 926 13.92 17.33 28.25
CA LYS A 926 13.50 16.11 28.95
C LYS A 926 12.81 16.45 30.27
N THR A 927 12.08 15.49 30.81
CA THR A 927 11.67 15.46 32.22
C THR A 927 12.56 14.48 32.98
N ILE A 928 12.87 14.76 34.23
CA ILE A 928 13.66 13.88 35.12
C ILE A 928 12.94 13.84 36.46
N GLY A 929 12.15 12.79 36.70
CA GLY A 929 11.24 12.74 37.85
C GLY A 929 10.30 13.96 37.86
N SER A 930 10.35 14.76 38.93
CA SER A 930 9.59 16.01 39.08
C SER A 930 10.32 17.26 38.54
N THR A 931 11.40 17.08 37.78
CA THR A 931 12.20 18.18 37.20
C THR A 931 11.95 18.33 35.71
N TYR A 932 11.61 19.54 35.29
CA TYR A 932 11.39 19.95 33.90
C TYR A 932 12.63 20.66 33.36
N MET A 933 13.21 20.15 32.26
CA MET A 933 14.37 20.74 31.61
C MET A 933 13.98 21.33 30.25
N ALA A 934 14.27 22.62 30.08
CA ALA A 934 14.02 23.35 28.84
C ALA A 934 15.23 24.19 28.44
N ALA A 935 15.35 24.46 27.14
CA ALA A 935 16.40 25.31 26.58
C ALA A 935 15.84 26.25 25.50
N ALA A 936 16.39 27.46 25.40
CA ALA A 936 16.06 28.44 24.38
C ALA A 936 17.31 28.87 23.60
N GLY A 937 17.15 29.14 22.31
CA GLY A 937 18.26 29.48 21.39
C GLY A 937 18.79 28.31 20.56
N LEU A 938 18.10 27.17 20.54
CA LEU A 938 18.47 25.98 19.74
C LEU A 938 17.97 26.01 18.28
N SER A 939 17.12 26.98 17.94
CA SER A 939 16.46 27.11 16.63
C SER A 939 17.22 27.96 15.59
N VAL A 940 18.46 28.36 15.87
CA VAL A 940 19.24 29.22 14.97
C VAL A 940 19.88 28.41 13.84
N THR A 941 19.57 28.77 12.59
CA THR A 941 20.23 28.22 11.39
C THR A 941 21.65 28.79 11.30
N PRO A 942 22.72 27.97 11.21
CA PRO A 942 24.08 28.47 11.15
C PRO A 942 24.32 29.25 9.84
N GLY A 943 24.91 30.45 9.92
CA GLY A 943 25.36 31.22 8.74
C GLY A 943 24.87 32.67 8.61
N GLN A 944 24.11 33.20 9.57
CA GLN A 944 23.84 34.64 9.68
C GLN A 944 24.49 35.14 10.95
N GLU A 945 25.72 35.64 10.86
CA GLU A 945 26.40 36.35 11.95
C GLU A 945 26.33 37.86 11.65
N ASN A 946 25.40 38.57 12.28
CA ASN A 946 25.32 40.03 12.29
C ASN A 946 25.09 40.53 13.73
N ASN A 947 25.43 41.79 14.03
CA ASN A 947 25.22 42.39 15.36
C ASN A 947 23.77 42.31 15.90
N GLN A 948 22.77 42.03 15.04
CA GLN A 948 21.38 41.72 15.42
C GLN A 948 21.24 40.42 16.23
N ASP A 949 22.26 39.56 16.27
CA ASP A 949 22.20 38.26 16.95
C ASP A 949 22.38 38.38 18.47
N LYS A 950 23.09 39.38 18.98
CA LYS A 950 23.25 39.57 20.44
C LYS A 950 21.94 39.98 21.12
N GLU A 951 21.20 40.92 20.53
CA GLU A 951 19.88 41.32 21.05
C GLU A 951 18.88 40.16 21.00
N ARG A 952 18.91 39.34 19.92
CA ARG A 952 18.10 38.12 19.83
C ARG A 952 18.49 37.07 20.87
N GLN A 953 19.78 36.87 21.09
CA GLN A 953 20.30 35.96 22.13
C GLN A 953 19.88 36.43 23.54
N HIS A 954 19.97 37.73 23.83
CA HIS A 954 19.52 38.30 25.09
C HIS A 954 18.00 38.17 25.24
N ALA A 955 17.23 38.37 24.16
CA ALA A 955 15.78 38.18 24.18
C ALA A 955 15.39 36.72 24.53
N HIS A 956 16.14 35.71 24.07
CA HIS A 956 15.90 34.31 24.45
C HIS A 956 16.08 34.07 25.96
N ILE A 957 17.00 34.78 26.61
CA ILE A 957 17.19 34.72 28.06
C ILE A 957 15.98 35.31 28.79
N GLY A 958 15.48 36.46 28.33
CA GLY A 958 14.24 37.07 28.87
C GLY A 958 13.02 36.17 28.69
N ILE A 959 12.82 35.61 27.50
CA ILE A 959 11.72 34.66 27.22
C ILE A 959 11.78 33.45 28.16
N MET A 960 12.97 32.94 28.48
CA MET A 960 13.11 31.81 29.41
C MET A 960 12.68 32.18 30.84
N VAL A 961 13.01 33.39 31.31
CA VAL A 961 12.54 33.87 32.62
C VAL A 961 11.03 34.04 32.64
N GLU A 962 10.44 34.62 31.60
CA GLU A 962 8.99 34.74 31.48
C GLU A 962 8.29 33.37 31.40
N TYR A 963 8.92 32.41 30.73
CA TYR A 963 8.46 31.03 30.70
C TYR A 963 8.51 30.42 32.11
N GLY A 964 9.58 30.62 32.87
CA GLY A 964 9.68 30.23 34.28
C GLY A 964 8.58 30.83 35.16
N ILE A 965 8.28 32.11 35.00
CA ILE A 965 7.17 32.79 35.70
C ILE A 965 5.82 32.20 35.30
N ALA A 966 5.62 31.91 34.00
CA ALA A 966 4.39 31.29 33.52
C ALA A 966 4.19 29.86 34.07
N LEU A 967 5.28 29.09 34.23
CA LEU A 967 5.24 27.78 34.90
C LEU A 967 4.80 27.90 36.36
N MET A 968 5.33 28.89 37.10
CA MET A 968 4.93 29.16 38.48
C MET A 968 3.43 29.49 38.56
N SER A 969 2.94 30.36 37.67
CA SER A 969 1.52 30.72 37.62
C SER A 969 0.60 29.55 37.25
N LYS A 970 1.01 28.67 36.33
CA LYS A 970 0.27 27.43 36.00
C LYS A 970 0.23 26.48 37.20
N LEU A 971 1.34 26.30 37.91
CA LEU A 971 1.37 25.47 39.11
C LEU A 971 0.47 26.03 40.22
N ASP A 972 0.43 27.36 40.39
CA ASP A 972 -0.50 28.00 41.33
C ASP A 972 -1.97 27.73 40.99
N GLY A 973 -2.31 27.66 39.70
CA GLY A 973 -3.62 27.22 39.23
C GLY A 973 -3.93 25.79 39.69
N ILE A 974 -3.00 24.87 39.48
CA ILE A 974 -3.14 23.45 39.88
C ILE A 974 -3.24 23.32 41.40
N ASN A 975 -2.47 24.11 42.16
CA ASN A 975 -2.52 24.14 43.62
C ASN A 975 -3.93 24.50 44.14
N ARG A 976 -4.59 25.50 43.52
CA ARG A 976 -5.97 25.88 43.85
C ARG A 976 -6.97 24.76 43.59
N HIS A 977 -6.80 24.00 42.52
CA HIS A 977 -7.71 22.91 42.14
C HIS A 977 -7.45 21.59 42.87
N SER A 978 -6.21 21.35 43.32
CA SER A 978 -5.80 20.10 43.97
C SER A 978 -5.69 20.19 45.49
N PHE A 979 -5.96 21.37 46.08
CA PHE A 979 -5.76 21.66 47.51
C PHE A 979 -4.33 21.38 48.01
N ASN A 980 -3.34 21.48 47.11
CA ASN A 980 -1.92 21.37 47.41
C ASN A 980 -1.24 22.74 47.38
N ASN A 981 0.02 22.80 47.79
CA ASN A 981 0.83 24.02 47.79
C ASN A 981 2.25 23.74 47.28
N PHE A 982 2.34 23.10 46.11
CA PHE A 982 3.62 22.81 45.48
C PHE A 982 4.30 24.09 45.03
N ARG A 983 5.59 24.26 45.35
CA ARG A 983 6.38 25.39 44.86
C ARG A 983 7.47 24.94 43.90
N LEU A 984 7.67 25.70 42.83
CA LEU A 984 8.79 25.47 41.91
C LEU A 984 10.08 26.00 42.48
N ARG A 985 11.17 25.30 42.19
CA ARG A 985 12.54 25.78 42.34
C ARG A 985 13.15 25.84 40.96
N ILE A 986 13.58 27.03 40.54
CA ILE A 986 14.04 27.25 39.16
C ILE A 986 15.49 27.74 39.17
N GLY A 987 16.34 27.09 38.37
CA GLY A 987 17.71 27.51 38.09
C GLY A 987 17.91 27.79 36.60
N ILE A 988 18.46 28.96 36.27
CA ILE A 988 18.73 29.37 34.89
C ILE A 988 20.20 29.76 34.75
N ASN A 989 20.82 29.32 33.65
CA ASN A 989 22.13 29.80 33.21
C ASN A 989 22.19 29.82 31.68
N HIS A 990 23.02 30.70 31.12
CA HIS A 990 23.25 30.78 29.68
C HIS A 990 24.73 30.57 29.34
N GLY A 991 25.01 30.19 28.09
CA GLY A 991 26.37 29.97 27.58
C GLY A 991 26.42 28.92 26.48
N PRO A 992 27.63 28.47 26.09
CA PRO A 992 27.80 27.52 25.00
C PRO A 992 27.33 26.11 25.39
N VAL A 993 26.74 25.40 24.44
CA VAL A 993 26.28 24.01 24.57
C VAL A 993 26.49 23.23 23.28
N ILE A 994 26.58 21.91 23.42
CA ILE A 994 26.65 20.97 22.31
C ILE A 994 25.35 20.17 22.30
N ALA A 995 24.63 20.18 21.18
CA ALA A 995 23.48 19.32 20.97
C ALA A 995 23.84 18.13 20.07
N GLY A 996 23.18 17.01 20.27
CA GLY A 996 23.42 15.81 19.47
C GLY A 996 22.37 14.74 19.69
N VAL A 997 22.38 13.74 18.81
CA VAL A 997 21.56 12.54 18.97
C VAL A 997 22.46 11.37 19.37
N ILE A 998 22.16 10.77 20.52
CA ILE A 998 22.88 9.60 21.04
C ILE A 998 22.05 8.33 20.88
N GLY A 999 22.72 7.25 20.51
CA GLY A 999 22.18 5.90 20.56
C GLY A 999 21.69 5.39 19.21
N ALA A 1000 22.18 4.21 18.83
CA ALA A 1000 21.87 3.60 17.54
C ALA A 1000 20.43 3.07 17.45
N ARG A 1001 19.99 2.44 18.56
CA ARG A 1001 18.72 1.69 18.66
C ARG A 1001 17.66 2.41 19.45
N LYS A 1002 18.01 3.34 20.35
CA LYS A 1002 17.03 4.30 20.85
C LYS A 1002 17.67 5.69 20.72
N PRO A 1003 17.40 6.43 19.64
CA PRO A 1003 17.96 7.76 19.46
C PRO A 1003 17.37 8.71 20.52
N GLN A 1004 18.23 9.44 21.21
CA GLN A 1004 17.83 10.45 22.17
C GLN A 1004 18.52 11.77 21.83
N TYR A 1005 17.72 12.80 21.58
CA TYR A 1005 18.23 14.17 21.47
C TYR A 1005 18.52 14.72 22.86
N ASP A 1006 19.69 15.31 23.04
CA ASP A 1006 20.11 15.88 24.31
C ASP A 1006 21.17 16.98 24.10
N ILE A 1007 21.42 17.75 25.17
CA ILE A 1007 22.40 18.83 25.19
C ILE A 1007 23.42 18.63 26.31
N TRP A 1008 24.69 18.90 26.02
CA TRP A 1008 25.81 18.81 26.95
C TRP A 1008 26.58 20.11 27.02
N GLY A 1009 27.18 20.37 28.18
CA GLY A 1009 28.07 21.50 28.36
C GLY A 1009 28.15 21.96 29.81
N ASN A 1010 29.15 22.78 30.10
CA ASN A 1010 29.30 23.39 31.41
C ASN A 1010 28.07 24.24 31.78
N THR A 1011 27.44 24.90 30.79
CA THR A 1011 26.22 25.69 30.96
C THR A 1011 25.07 24.87 31.57
N VAL A 1012 24.85 23.65 31.07
CA VAL A 1012 23.81 22.73 31.57
C VAL A 1012 24.09 22.32 33.00
N ASN A 1013 25.36 21.99 33.31
CA ASN A 1013 25.78 21.61 34.66
C ASN A 1013 25.58 22.75 35.65
N VAL A 1014 25.96 23.98 35.30
CA VAL A 1014 25.77 25.15 36.16
C VAL A 1014 24.29 25.45 36.37
N ALA A 1015 23.45 25.39 35.32
CA ALA A 1015 22.00 25.58 35.44
C ALA A 1015 21.36 24.56 36.40
N SER A 1016 21.73 23.27 36.27
CA SER A 1016 21.27 22.22 37.18
C SER A 1016 21.72 22.49 38.63
N ARG A 1017 22.91 23.05 38.85
CA ARG A 1017 23.37 23.44 40.19
C ARG A 1017 22.61 24.64 40.75
N MET A 1018 22.30 25.63 39.92
CA MET A 1018 21.47 26.78 40.30
C MET A 1018 20.09 26.33 40.76
N GLU A 1019 19.49 25.32 40.12
CA GLU A 1019 18.26 24.71 40.59
C GLU A 1019 18.49 23.99 41.92
N SER A 1020 19.48 23.09 42.02
CA SER A 1020 19.67 22.29 43.24
C SER A 1020 19.93 23.12 44.50
N THR A 1021 20.66 24.25 44.37
CA THR A 1021 20.94 25.19 45.47
C THR A 1021 19.87 26.28 45.65
N GLY A 1022 18.86 26.31 44.76
CA GLY A 1022 17.77 27.28 44.73
C GLY A 1022 16.86 27.27 45.95
N GLU A 1023 16.17 28.39 46.17
CA GLU A 1023 15.09 28.52 47.14
C GLU A 1023 13.72 28.23 46.50
N LEU A 1024 12.77 27.73 47.30
CA LEU A 1024 11.41 27.44 46.83
C LEU A 1024 10.67 28.73 46.44
N GLY A 1025 10.02 28.70 45.29
CA GLY A 1025 9.25 29.83 44.74
C GLY A 1025 10.12 30.94 44.16
N LYS A 1026 11.43 30.73 43.97
CA LYS A 1026 12.34 31.73 43.39
C LYS A 1026 13.06 31.19 42.15
N ILE A 1027 13.47 32.13 41.28
CA ILE A 1027 14.31 31.87 40.11
C ILE A 1027 15.74 32.30 40.46
N GLN A 1028 16.68 31.34 40.46
CA GLN A 1028 18.09 31.59 40.72
C GLN A 1028 18.90 31.63 39.41
N VAL A 1029 19.78 32.63 39.31
CA VAL A 1029 20.64 32.87 38.14
C VAL A 1029 22.09 33.14 38.55
N THR A 1030 23.01 32.96 37.60
CA THR A 1030 24.42 33.36 37.73
C THR A 1030 24.60 34.87 37.57
N GLU A 1031 25.73 35.40 38.06
CA GLU A 1031 26.07 36.83 37.92
C GLU A 1031 26.03 37.30 36.46
N GLU A 1032 26.60 36.53 35.53
CA GLU A 1032 26.60 36.86 34.10
C GLU A 1032 25.18 36.97 33.55
N THR A 1033 24.30 36.03 33.90
CA THR A 1033 22.90 36.04 33.48
C THR A 1033 22.13 37.21 34.10
N SER A 1034 22.42 37.57 35.36
CA SER A 1034 21.77 38.70 36.02
C SER A 1034 22.10 40.04 35.36
N ARG A 1035 23.32 40.24 34.86
CA ARG A 1035 23.70 41.49 34.17
C ARG A 1035 22.87 41.68 32.92
N ILE A 1036 22.72 40.63 32.11
CA ILE A 1036 21.89 40.66 30.90
C ILE A 1036 20.42 40.89 31.25
N LEU A 1037 19.91 40.25 32.31
CA LEU A 1037 18.54 40.45 32.75
C LEU A 1037 18.28 41.89 33.25
N GLN A 1038 19.25 42.50 33.93
CA GLN A 1038 19.16 43.91 34.34
C GLN A 1038 19.13 44.86 33.13
N GLU A 1039 19.91 44.58 32.08
CA GLU A 1039 19.85 45.32 30.80
C GLU A 1039 18.48 45.20 30.14
N LEU A 1040 17.82 44.05 30.28
CA LEU A 1040 16.45 43.80 29.78
C LEU A 1040 15.34 44.36 30.69
N GLY A 1041 15.70 45.01 31.81
CA GLY A 1041 14.75 45.66 32.72
C GLY A 1041 14.24 44.79 33.87
N TYR A 1042 14.81 43.60 34.11
CA TYR A 1042 14.46 42.77 35.26
C TYR A 1042 15.26 43.15 36.51
N SER A 1043 14.58 43.26 37.65
CA SER A 1043 15.26 43.45 38.94
C SER A 1043 15.81 42.12 39.44
N CYS A 1044 17.08 42.12 39.88
CA CYS A 1044 17.76 40.94 40.44
C CYS A 1044 18.36 41.27 41.81
N GLU A 1045 18.07 40.44 42.81
CA GLU A 1045 18.59 40.55 44.17
C GLU A 1045 19.84 39.66 44.32
N CYS A 1046 20.92 40.21 44.89
CA CYS A 1046 22.14 39.44 45.13
C CYS A 1046 21.96 38.47 46.29
N ARG A 1047 22.07 37.16 46.03
CA ARG A 1047 22.00 36.11 47.06
C ARG A 1047 23.32 35.98 47.84
N GLY A 1048 24.45 36.15 47.15
CA GLY A 1048 25.79 35.96 47.71
C GLY A 1048 26.59 34.84 47.05
N LEU A 1049 27.70 34.46 47.68
CA LEU A 1049 28.60 33.39 47.23
C LEU A 1049 28.05 32.03 47.65
N ILE A 1050 27.81 31.15 46.68
CA ILE A 1050 27.36 29.77 46.89
C ILE A 1050 28.43 28.84 46.33
N ASN A 1051 28.82 27.84 47.12
CA ASN A 1051 29.79 26.84 46.66
C ASN A 1051 29.11 25.88 45.67
N VAL A 1052 29.59 25.87 44.43
CA VAL A 1052 29.10 25.05 43.34
C VAL A 1052 30.13 23.97 43.01
N LYS A 1053 29.71 22.71 43.11
CA LYS A 1053 30.56 21.54 42.81
C LYS A 1053 31.19 21.66 41.42
N GLY A 1054 32.53 21.65 41.37
CA GLY A 1054 33.31 21.75 40.12
C GLY A 1054 33.63 23.18 39.66
N LYS A 1055 33.09 24.21 40.32
CA LYS A 1055 33.39 25.63 40.04
C LYS A 1055 33.95 26.40 41.23
N GLY A 1056 33.75 25.91 42.46
CA GLY A 1056 34.09 26.63 43.67
C GLY A 1056 33.00 27.64 44.02
N GLU A 1057 33.35 28.75 44.66
CA GLU A 1057 32.39 29.77 45.05
C GLU A 1057 31.95 30.60 43.83
N LEU A 1058 30.64 30.62 43.56
CA LEU A 1058 30.01 31.44 42.52
C LEU A 1058 29.06 32.44 43.15
N ARG A 1059 29.10 33.69 42.67
CA ARG A 1059 28.12 34.70 43.07
C ARG A 1059 26.81 34.46 42.32
N THR A 1060 25.71 34.44 43.08
CA THR A 1060 24.37 34.08 42.58
C THR A 1060 23.35 35.16 42.90
N TYR A 1061 22.29 35.22 42.10
CA TYR A 1061 21.23 36.22 42.18
C TYR A 1061 19.86 35.55 42.10
N PHE A 1062 18.86 36.18 42.72
CA PHE A 1062 17.46 35.85 42.52
C PHE A 1062 16.80 36.88 41.59
N VAL A 1063 15.99 36.41 40.65
CA VAL A 1063 15.17 37.30 39.82
C VAL A 1063 13.90 37.67 40.58
N CYS A 1064 13.59 38.96 40.68
CA CYS A 1064 12.36 39.41 41.34
C CYS A 1064 11.15 39.13 40.45
N THR A 1065 10.28 38.23 40.91
CA THR A 1065 9.09 37.78 40.18
C THR A 1065 7.81 38.56 40.51
N GLU A 1066 7.88 39.52 41.45
CA GLU A 1066 6.72 40.33 41.84
C GLU A 1066 6.39 41.37 40.76
N THR A 1067 5.24 41.18 40.11
CA THR A 1067 4.59 42.15 39.20
C THR A 1067 4.00 43.35 39.96
N ALA A 1068 4.80 44.01 40.80
CA ALA A 1068 4.40 45.21 41.53
C ALA A 1068 5.47 46.30 41.41
N LYS A 1069 5.67 46.81 40.18
CA LYS A 1069 6.22 48.16 39.85
C LYS A 1069 6.47 48.41 38.35
N PHE A 1070 5.61 47.91 37.47
CA PHE A 1070 5.53 48.40 36.07
C PHE A 1070 4.18 49.11 35.82
N GLN A 1071 3.85 50.03 36.71
CA GLN A 1071 2.93 51.15 36.47
C GLN A 1071 3.52 52.32 37.26
N GLY A 1072 4.33 53.14 36.61
CA GLY A 1072 4.97 54.25 37.31
C GLY A 1072 6.13 54.95 36.62
N ILE A 1073 6.41 54.72 35.33
CA ILE A 1073 7.17 55.67 34.50
C ILE A 1073 6.45 55.72 33.15
N GLY A 1074 5.72 56.82 32.93
CA GLY A 1074 4.95 57.05 31.71
C GLY A 1074 3.87 58.10 31.91
N LEU A 1075 4.28 59.36 32.16
CA LEU A 1075 3.69 60.62 31.67
C LEU A 1075 4.31 61.81 32.42
N ASN A 1076 5.44 62.28 31.89
CA ASN A 1076 5.68 63.68 31.55
C ASN A 1076 6.68 63.73 30.41
#